data_AF-A0A9W8PUK7-F1
#
_entry.id   AF-A0A9W8PUK7-F1
#
_cell.length_a   1.000
_cell.length_b   1.000
_cell.length_c   1.000
_cell.angle_alpha   90.00
_cell.angle_beta   90.00
_cell.angle_gamma   90.00
#
_symmetry.space_group_name_H-M   'P 1'
#
loop_
_entity.id
_entity.type
_entity.pdbx_description
1 polymer ?
#
loop_
_entity_poly.entity_id
_entity_poly.type
_entity_poly.pdbx_seq_one_letter_code
_entity_poly.pdbx_strand_id
1 'polypeptide(L)'
;MPGYSANAQAALIKAVRCLPLETPSPSSSSPLTKSFPQIKRVFEPKRMVESYEDLVDGVTLGLILHQLDPSFDTSALETNSNTSRYNKRNIQNVYKGLFRHIRRSVPELACQAKKFNYHAIAENPDAQGISQVDLGPSNLSWSLLIHQILAVMLAVVLLGPEAHHYIPRITGLDKQTQAEIMQIIQSIQQDINDSHGDEDVDEAVDAVMEARDIDLIVEEQNALLRARLESANIKLSDYITRLDHLQTSYEELRSDKEKNDRELEVLRKATADGVNHTEIIKNLEIEVQDQMEIITQKEEAIRSHERAKSQLEAEVTKLTEKCKEAEELRDQVSEWKHKAEDFEKKANTADRYKQKLETQQHLVKEVQNLQYEKTELQDQIRILLEDQDRGARTRKAEDELTKMITQSEQHLWDERSQKNQLMKDIAALEDEVIRLRARQNHDENFIKDLQEQLESGAGSQSAAPGALDMASSLEDELNDATNEDTQPGQVNLPLELSRLKAENDLLRSTVGSGDTAPLRRELDEEKRQRAHVQKNHNDIFEKHAVLHDQMEALINNMTGEGLVKAINDACSPEGTHILTADFYRTKAFINIKQTLMQCEFELEQSRKREKDLSAQVADQGRELLAAKAQLSALDKEGADALKEIKSSDVVIISSLKSELDHAREQLSYCISERDAQQTQLVEALLTKDKLRKEVEEGRELQDITGGGEGDASDGSKKGELIEKLRNRLREIREVSVFYRTIMFGDEDDQVVVPVDDKLSVGDEDDRQLFADLAGENTNAATDSPLHPEDIVFPPSAHLPRRPLKRGESPGSPMGERWLTRWI
;
A
#
# COMPACT_ATOMS: atom_id res chain seq x y z
N MET A 1 -62.18 -6.89 -68.17
CA MET A 1 -63.25 -7.36 -69.06
C MET A 1 -62.94 -8.75 -69.58
N PRO A 2 -63.92 -9.68 -69.66
CA PRO A 2 -63.86 -10.74 -70.67
C PRO A 2 -63.90 -10.09 -72.07
N GLY A 3 -63.30 -10.72 -73.09
CA GLY A 3 -63.37 -10.20 -74.46
C GLY A 3 -64.80 -10.22 -75.00
N TYR A 4 -65.10 -9.34 -75.97
CA TYR A 4 -66.37 -9.34 -76.70
C TYR A 4 -66.72 -10.74 -77.22
N SER A 5 -68.02 -11.09 -77.26
CA SER A 5 -68.50 -12.36 -77.80
C SER A 5 -68.04 -12.56 -79.24
N ALA A 6 -67.96 -13.81 -79.71
CA ALA A 6 -67.60 -14.09 -81.11
C ALA A 6 -68.57 -13.40 -82.11
N ASN A 7 -69.84 -13.26 -81.75
CA ASN A 7 -70.82 -12.52 -82.54
C ASN A 7 -70.53 -11.01 -82.55
N ALA A 8 -70.21 -10.42 -81.39
CA ALA A 8 -69.85 -9.01 -81.26
C ALA A 8 -68.56 -8.67 -82.00
N GLN A 9 -67.55 -9.54 -81.95
CA GLN A 9 -66.33 -9.44 -82.76
C GLN A 9 -66.65 -9.48 -84.27
N ALA A 10 -67.47 -10.44 -84.71
CA ALA A 10 -67.93 -10.53 -86.10
C ALA A 10 -68.78 -9.31 -86.52
N ALA A 11 -69.57 -8.73 -85.63
CA ALA A 11 -70.38 -7.53 -85.87
C ALA A 11 -69.51 -6.28 -86.03
N LEU A 12 -68.47 -6.14 -85.21
CA LEU A 12 -67.46 -5.08 -85.35
C LEU A 12 -66.71 -5.18 -86.67
N ILE A 13 -66.23 -6.38 -87.05
CA ILE A 13 -65.59 -6.60 -88.37
C ILE A 13 -66.57 -6.27 -89.50
N LYS A 14 -67.85 -6.69 -89.42
CA LYS A 14 -68.89 -6.35 -90.41
C LYS A 14 -69.10 -4.84 -90.59
N ALA A 15 -68.95 -4.02 -89.55
CA ALA A 15 -69.10 -2.56 -89.66
C ALA A 15 -68.03 -1.91 -90.55
N VAL A 16 -66.86 -2.55 -90.66
CA VAL A 16 -65.70 -2.11 -91.47
C VAL A 16 -65.57 -2.89 -92.78
N ARG A 17 -66.13 -4.11 -92.87
CA ARG A 17 -65.93 -5.05 -93.98
C ARG A 17 -66.30 -4.46 -95.33
N CYS A 18 -65.36 -4.61 -96.26
CA CYS A 18 -65.60 -4.37 -97.68
C CYS A 18 -66.08 -5.67 -98.33
N LEU A 19 -67.35 -5.76 -98.70
CA LEU A 19 -67.81 -6.80 -99.62
C LEU A 19 -67.35 -6.44 -101.05
N PRO A 20 -66.75 -7.37 -101.80
CA PRO A 20 -66.61 -7.24 -103.25
C PRO A 20 -68.00 -7.33 -103.89
N LEU A 21 -68.22 -6.55 -104.95
CA LEU A 21 -69.44 -6.65 -105.76
C LEU A 21 -69.26 -7.83 -106.73
N GLU A 22 -70.16 -8.82 -106.71
CA GLU A 22 -70.20 -9.82 -107.78
C GLU A 22 -70.46 -9.11 -109.12
N THR A 23 -69.53 -9.24 -110.06
CA THR A 23 -69.66 -8.68 -111.41
C THR A 23 -70.21 -9.73 -112.37
N PRO A 24 -71.51 -9.68 -112.75
CA PRO A 24 -72.06 -10.61 -113.72
C PRO A 24 -71.46 -10.37 -115.11
N SER A 25 -71.10 -11.46 -115.79
CA SER A 25 -70.62 -11.41 -117.19
C SER A 25 -71.79 -11.18 -118.17
N PRO A 26 -71.56 -10.60 -119.37
CA PRO A 26 -72.61 -9.87 -120.09
C PRO A 26 -73.35 -10.66 -121.18
N SER A 27 -74.69 -10.51 -121.24
CA SER A 27 -75.48 -10.69 -122.47
C SER A 27 -76.86 -9.98 -122.43
N SER A 28 -77.26 -9.41 -123.58
CA SER A 28 -78.59 -8.88 -123.95
C SER A 28 -79.28 -7.80 -123.08
N SER A 29 -79.15 -6.55 -123.53
CA SER A 29 -80.23 -5.55 -123.73
C SER A 29 -81.38 -5.38 -122.71
N SER A 30 -81.33 -4.30 -121.92
CA SER A 30 -82.33 -3.19 -121.99
C SER A 30 -81.87 -1.98 -121.15
N PRO A 31 -82.16 -0.72 -121.56
CA PRO A 31 -81.67 0.46 -120.86
C PRO A 31 -82.70 1.07 -119.89
N LEU A 32 -82.44 0.98 -118.58
CA LEU A 32 -83.03 1.91 -117.60
C LEU A 32 -81.96 2.53 -116.69
N THR A 33 -82.27 3.74 -116.22
CA THR A 33 -81.37 4.68 -115.56
C THR A 33 -80.77 4.18 -114.25
N LYS A 34 -79.44 3.98 -114.28
CA LYS A 34 -78.46 4.07 -113.18
C LYS A 34 -79.03 4.39 -111.78
N SER A 35 -79.30 3.36 -111.00
CA SER A 35 -79.08 3.39 -109.55
C SER A 35 -77.95 2.41 -109.23
N PHE A 36 -76.77 2.92 -108.89
CA PHE A 36 -75.70 2.05 -108.38
C PHE A 36 -76.15 1.48 -107.03
N PRO A 37 -76.06 0.16 -106.79
CA PRO A 37 -76.39 -0.41 -105.48
C PRO A 37 -75.44 0.19 -104.44
N GLN A 38 -75.99 0.98 -103.52
CA GLN A 38 -75.20 1.71 -102.54
C GLN A 38 -74.40 0.74 -101.67
N ILE A 39 -73.11 1.05 -101.52
CA ILE A 39 -72.17 0.30 -100.69
C ILE A 39 -72.64 0.42 -99.23
N LYS A 40 -73.24 -0.66 -98.71
CA LYS A 40 -73.68 -0.76 -97.32
C LYS A 40 -72.49 -0.94 -96.38
N ARG A 41 -71.94 0.16 -95.86
CA ARG A 41 -70.90 0.16 -94.82
C ARG A 41 -71.14 1.28 -93.81
N VAL A 42 -70.64 1.10 -92.59
CA VAL A 42 -70.60 2.17 -91.59
C VAL A 42 -69.43 3.11 -91.90
N PHE A 43 -68.23 2.54 -92.07
CA PHE A 43 -66.99 3.22 -92.44
C PHE A 43 -66.61 2.99 -93.91
N GLU A 44 -65.80 3.87 -94.50
CA GLU A 44 -65.38 3.74 -95.92
C GLU A 44 -63.85 3.56 -96.05
N PRO A 45 -63.26 2.45 -95.55
CA PRO A 45 -61.83 2.20 -95.73
C PRO A 45 -61.51 1.97 -97.22
N LYS A 46 -60.35 2.50 -97.65
CA LYS A 46 -59.84 2.36 -99.03
C LYS A 46 -59.25 0.97 -99.35
N ARG A 47 -59.19 0.07 -98.36
CA ARG A 47 -58.60 -1.27 -98.43
C ARG A 47 -59.68 -2.31 -98.08
N MET A 48 -59.56 -3.51 -98.65
CA MET A 48 -60.44 -4.63 -98.26
C MET A 48 -60.13 -5.05 -96.82
N VAL A 49 -61.17 -5.41 -96.07
CA VAL A 49 -61.10 -5.99 -94.72
C VAL A 49 -62.09 -7.15 -94.72
N GLU A 50 -61.61 -8.37 -94.53
CA GLU A 50 -62.44 -9.58 -94.44
C GLU A 50 -62.23 -10.30 -93.09
N SER A 51 -61.02 -10.19 -92.54
CA SER A 51 -60.58 -10.80 -91.29
C SER A 51 -60.11 -9.74 -90.29
N TYR A 52 -59.98 -10.15 -89.03
CA TYR A 52 -59.24 -9.42 -87.99
C TYR A 52 -57.80 -9.10 -88.45
N GLU A 53 -57.17 -10.00 -89.21
CA GLU A 53 -55.78 -9.90 -89.66
C GLU A 53 -55.51 -8.65 -90.53
N ASP A 54 -56.52 -8.20 -91.30
CA ASP A 54 -56.44 -7.01 -92.17
C ASP A 54 -56.38 -5.67 -91.40
N LEU A 55 -56.60 -5.71 -90.08
CA LEU A 55 -56.58 -4.54 -89.19
C LEU A 55 -55.30 -4.46 -88.34
N VAL A 56 -54.48 -5.52 -88.32
CA VAL A 56 -53.33 -5.68 -87.42
C VAL A 56 -52.22 -4.67 -87.70
N ASP A 57 -52.08 -4.20 -88.94
CA ASP A 57 -51.09 -3.18 -89.30
C ASP A 57 -51.44 -1.76 -88.81
N GLY A 58 -52.66 -1.54 -88.30
CA GLY A 58 -53.15 -0.24 -87.83
C GLY A 58 -53.38 0.81 -88.91
N VAL A 59 -52.98 0.57 -90.17
CA VAL A 59 -53.12 1.52 -91.28
C VAL A 59 -54.60 1.74 -91.59
N THR A 60 -55.37 0.65 -91.66
CA THR A 60 -56.82 0.72 -91.92
C THR A 60 -57.57 1.45 -90.80
N LEU A 61 -57.18 1.25 -89.55
CA LEU A 61 -57.77 1.96 -88.39
C LEU A 61 -57.38 3.45 -88.39
N GLY A 62 -56.18 3.81 -88.85
CA GLY A 62 -55.78 5.22 -89.00
C GLY A 62 -56.49 5.93 -90.15
N LEU A 63 -56.80 5.23 -91.23
CA LEU A 63 -57.67 5.76 -92.30
C LEU A 63 -59.11 5.98 -91.80
N ILE A 64 -59.64 5.10 -90.94
CA ILE A 64 -60.93 5.29 -90.28
C ILE A 64 -60.88 6.48 -89.32
N LEU A 65 -59.84 6.59 -88.50
CA LEU A 65 -59.67 7.72 -87.59
C LEU A 65 -59.60 9.06 -88.33
N HIS A 66 -58.97 9.13 -89.50
CA HIS A 66 -58.95 10.34 -90.33
C HIS A 66 -60.33 10.71 -90.93
N GLN A 67 -61.27 9.76 -91.02
CA GLN A 67 -62.67 10.04 -91.38
C GLN A 67 -63.47 10.62 -90.19
N LEU A 68 -63.00 10.44 -88.96
CA LEU A 68 -63.60 10.97 -87.74
C LEU A 68 -62.95 12.27 -87.28
N ASP A 69 -61.63 12.37 -87.43
CA ASP A 69 -60.84 13.56 -87.15
C ASP A 69 -59.92 13.92 -88.33
N PRO A 70 -60.32 14.87 -89.19
CA PRO A 70 -59.48 15.35 -90.28
C PRO A 70 -58.14 15.99 -89.85
N SER A 71 -57.95 16.28 -88.55
CA SER A 71 -56.66 16.76 -88.01
C SER A 71 -55.67 15.64 -87.66
N PHE A 72 -56.08 14.37 -87.78
CA PHE A 72 -55.18 13.22 -87.64
C PHE A 72 -54.38 13.01 -88.93
N ASP A 73 -53.07 13.24 -88.88
CA ASP A 73 -52.19 13.03 -90.05
C ASP A 73 -51.95 11.54 -90.32
N THR A 74 -52.37 11.09 -91.51
CA THR A 74 -52.17 9.71 -91.98
C THR A 74 -50.82 9.48 -92.64
N SER A 75 -50.05 10.54 -92.92
CA SER A 75 -48.67 10.47 -93.46
C SER A 75 -47.69 9.84 -92.47
N ALA A 76 -48.02 9.85 -91.18
CA ALA A 76 -47.24 9.27 -90.08
C ALA A 76 -47.53 7.77 -89.82
N LEU A 77 -48.22 7.07 -90.74
CA LEU A 77 -48.50 5.64 -90.67
C LEU A 77 -47.57 4.87 -91.61
N GLU A 78 -46.82 3.91 -91.09
CA GLU A 78 -45.83 3.15 -91.85
C GLU A 78 -46.50 1.95 -92.56
N THR A 79 -46.48 1.93 -93.89
CA THR A 79 -47.33 1.01 -94.70
C THR A 79 -46.64 -0.22 -95.29
N ASN A 80 -45.29 -0.24 -95.33
CA ASN A 80 -44.51 -1.19 -96.13
C ASN A 80 -43.58 -2.09 -95.30
N SER A 81 -44.06 -2.70 -94.20
CA SER A 81 -43.24 -3.63 -93.42
C SER A 81 -44.04 -4.69 -92.67
N ASN A 82 -43.74 -5.97 -92.92
CA ASN A 82 -44.32 -7.12 -92.22
C ASN A 82 -43.75 -7.32 -90.80
N THR A 83 -43.25 -6.27 -90.16
CA THR A 83 -42.56 -6.35 -88.85
C THR A 83 -43.48 -5.86 -87.74
N SER A 84 -43.78 -6.73 -86.77
CA SER A 84 -44.66 -6.43 -85.61
C SER A 84 -44.41 -5.07 -84.97
N ARG A 85 -43.15 -4.62 -84.85
CA ARG A 85 -42.77 -3.31 -84.28
C ARG A 85 -43.49 -2.11 -84.92
N TYR A 86 -43.64 -2.08 -86.25
CA TYR A 86 -44.32 -0.97 -86.93
C TYR A 86 -45.83 -1.01 -86.74
N ASN A 87 -46.42 -2.22 -86.74
CA ASN A 87 -47.82 -2.43 -86.41
C ASN A 87 -48.15 -1.87 -85.01
N LYS A 88 -47.30 -2.14 -83.99
CA LYS A 88 -47.47 -1.54 -82.65
C LYS A 88 -47.46 -0.01 -82.71
N ARG A 89 -46.54 0.59 -83.48
CA ARG A 89 -46.40 2.05 -83.61
C ARG A 89 -47.60 2.70 -84.32
N ASN A 90 -48.10 2.09 -85.39
CA ASN A 90 -49.30 2.54 -86.08
C ASN A 90 -50.51 2.51 -85.13
N ILE A 91 -50.73 1.38 -84.43
CA ILE A 91 -51.79 1.26 -83.41
C ILE A 91 -51.62 2.30 -82.29
N GLN A 92 -50.40 2.61 -81.84
CA GLN A 92 -50.14 3.68 -80.88
C GLN A 92 -50.56 5.06 -81.40
N ASN A 93 -50.23 5.39 -82.64
CA ASN A 93 -50.57 6.67 -83.25
C ASN A 93 -52.07 6.82 -83.39
N VAL A 94 -52.76 5.76 -83.87
CA VAL A 94 -54.23 5.68 -83.92
C VAL A 94 -54.85 5.87 -82.54
N TYR A 95 -54.36 5.16 -81.52
CA TYR A 95 -54.87 5.28 -80.16
C TYR A 95 -54.70 6.70 -79.58
N LYS A 96 -53.51 7.31 -79.75
CA LYS A 96 -53.24 8.69 -79.31
C LYS A 96 -54.12 9.72 -80.03
N GLY A 97 -54.36 9.53 -81.33
CA GLY A 97 -55.26 10.39 -82.10
C GLY A 97 -56.72 10.24 -81.66
N LEU A 98 -57.18 9.00 -81.47
CA LEU A 98 -58.53 8.70 -80.97
C LEU A 98 -58.77 9.28 -79.57
N PHE A 99 -57.79 9.18 -78.66
CA PHE A 99 -57.88 9.78 -77.32
C PHE A 99 -57.97 11.32 -77.37
N ARG A 100 -57.17 11.96 -78.25
CA ARG A 100 -57.22 13.41 -78.46
C ARG A 100 -58.58 13.85 -79.04
N HIS A 101 -59.13 13.06 -79.97
CA HIS A 101 -60.45 13.31 -80.54
C HIS A 101 -61.56 13.19 -79.48
N ILE A 102 -61.56 12.10 -78.70
CA ILE A 102 -62.48 11.87 -77.58
C ILE A 102 -62.47 13.07 -76.62
N ARG A 103 -61.29 13.46 -76.12
CA ARG A 103 -61.16 14.63 -75.23
C ARG A 103 -61.64 15.96 -75.82
N ARG A 104 -61.64 16.12 -77.15
CA ARG A 104 -62.06 17.36 -77.84
C ARG A 104 -63.55 17.37 -78.22
N SER A 105 -64.13 16.21 -78.52
CA SER A 105 -65.41 16.12 -79.23
C SER A 105 -66.44 15.20 -78.59
N VAL A 106 -66.04 14.29 -77.70
CA VAL A 106 -66.94 13.36 -76.98
C VAL A 106 -66.37 13.08 -75.57
N PRO A 107 -66.30 14.08 -74.67
CA PRO A 107 -65.57 13.97 -73.41
C PRO A 107 -66.10 12.86 -72.48
N GLU A 108 -67.39 12.53 -72.55
CA GLU A 108 -68.00 11.39 -71.85
C GLU A 108 -67.26 10.05 -72.09
N LEU A 109 -66.70 9.86 -73.30
CA LEU A 109 -65.93 8.66 -73.65
C LEU A 109 -64.49 8.66 -73.12
N ALA A 110 -64.07 9.70 -72.39
CA ALA A 110 -62.72 9.77 -71.82
C ALA A 110 -62.47 8.63 -70.81
N CYS A 111 -63.49 8.19 -70.07
CA CYS A 111 -63.39 7.06 -69.15
C CYS A 111 -63.09 5.74 -69.89
N GLN A 112 -63.71 5.49 -71.06
CA GLN A 112 -63.41 4.33 -71.90
C GLN A 112 -61.95 4.33 -72.33
N ALA A 113 -61.42 5.49 -72.76
CA ALA A 113 -60.01 5.58 -73.10
C ALA A 113 -59.08 5.46 -71.87
N LYS A 114 -59.44 6.05 -70.70
CA LYS A 114 -58.70 5.85 -69.44
C LYS A 114 -58.55 4.35 -69.09
N LYS A 115 -59.51 3.48 -69.45
CA LYS A 115 -59.43 2.01 -69.23
C LYS A 115 -58.33 1.29 -70.03
N PHE A 116 -57.68 1.92 -71.03
CA PHE A 116 -56.64 1.27 -71.84
C PHE A 116 -55.23 1.78 -71.54
N ASN A 117 -54.54 1.04 -70.66
CA ASN A 117 -53.13 1.30 -70.35
C ASN A 117 -52.20 0.88 -71.51
N TYR A 118 -52.05 1.77 -72.51
CA TYR A 118 -51.12 1.56 -73.61
C TYR A 118 -49.65 1.48 -73.15
N HIS A 119 -49.27 1.97 -71.95
CA HIS A 119 -47.88 1.93 -71.50
C HIS A 119 -47.38 0.49 -71.31
N ALA A 120 -48.25 -0.44 -70.92
CA ALA A 120 -47.96 -1.89 -70.88
C ALA A 120 -47.67 -2.52 -72.27
N ILE A 121 -47.86 -1.78 -73.37
CA ILE A 121 -47.51 -2.16 -74.75
C ILE A 121 -46.33 -1.30 -75.27
N ALA A 122 -46.09 -0.15 -74.65
CA ALA A 122 -45.00 0.78 -74.96
C ALA A 122 -43.69 0.48 -74.20
N GLU A 123 -43.76 -0.17 -73.04
CA GLU A 123 -42.61 -0.65 -72.26
C GLU A 123 -41.94 -1.84 -72.98
N ASN A 124 -41.22 -1.53 -74.05
CA ASN A 124 -39.93 -2.09 -74.42
C ASN A 124 -39.26 -1.21 -75.51
N PRO A 125 -38.89 0.06 -75.22
CA PRO A 125 -38.20 0.95 -76.14
C PRO A 125 -36.68 0.93 -75.92
N ASP A 126 -36.10 -0.22 -75.56
CA ASP A 126 -34.67 -0.35 -75.24
C ASP A 126 -33.88 -1.07 -76.35
N ALA A 127 -32.66 -0.63 -76.58
CA ALA A 127 -31.85 -0.94 -77.77
C ALA A 127 -31.00 -2.22 -77.62
N GLN A 128 -31.00 -2.89 -76.47
CA GLN A 128 -30.20 -4.09 -76.20
C GLN A 128 -31.01 -5.40 -76.05
N GLY A 129 -32.34 -5.35 -76.20
CA GLY A 129 -33.24 -6.51 -76.10
C GLY A 129 -33.26 -7.45 -77.33
N ILE A 130 -32.12 -7.75 -77.97
CA ILE A 130 -32.04 -8.67 -79.12
C ILE A 130 -31.41 -10.01 -78.71
N SER A 131 -32.09 -10.76 -77.86
CA SER A 131 -32.21 -12.23 -77.94
C SER A 131 -33.12 -12.79 -76.82
N GLN A 132 -33.76 -13.93 -77.10
CA GLN A 132 -34.28 -14.89 -76.12
C GLN A 132 -35.12 -14.37 -74.94
N VAL A 133 -36.36 -13.90 -75.21
CA VAL A 133 -37.55 -14.55 -74.60
C VAL A 133 -38.69 -14.55 -75.62
N ASP A 134 -39.05 -15.73 -76.15
CA ASP A 134 -40.35 -15.92 -76.79
C ASP A 134 -41.42 -16.00 -75.70
N LEU A 135 -41.97 -14.85 -75.30
CA LEU A 135 -43.28 -14.85 -74.62
C LEU A 135 -44.32 -15.27 -75.66
N GLY A 136 -44.99 -16.39 -75.36
CA GLY A 136 -45.79 -17.15 -76.33
C GLY A 136 -46.90 -16.35 -77.04
N PRO A 137 -47.46 -16.90 -78.15
CA PRO A 137 -48.18 -16.14 -79.17
C PRO A 137 -49.53 -15.58 -78.68
N SER A 138 -49.48 -14.43 -77.98
CA SER A 138 -50.63 -13.67 -77.53
C SER A 138 -51.29 -12.88 -78.68
N ASN A 139 -51.48 -13.52 -79.84
CA ASN A 139 -52.35 -13.02 -80.92
C ASN A 139 -53.78 -12.76 -80.39
N LEU A 140 -54.19 -13.52 -79.38
CA LEU A 140 -55.39 -13.31 -78.56
C LEU A 140 -55.46 -11.89 -77.93
N SER A 141 -54.33 -11.35 -77.46
CA SER A 141 -54.26 -10.01 -76.85
C SER A 141 -54.40 -8.92 -77.92
N TRP A 142 -53.67 -9.04 -79.03
CA TRP A 142 -53.80 -8.14 -80.18
C TRP A 142 -55.20 -8.20 -80.80
N SER A 143 -55.88 -9.34 -80.72
CA SER A 143 -57.26 -9.51 -81.18
C SER A 143 -58.24 -8.72 -80.32
N LEU A 144 -58.18 -8.86 -78.99
CA LEU A 144 -59.03 -8.08 -78.08
C LEU A 144 -58.82 -6.57 -78.28
N LEU A 145 -57.58 -6.10 -78.35
CA LEU A 145 -57.25 -4.67 -78.47
C LEU A 145 -57.86 -4.00 -79.70
N ILE A 146 -57.82 -4.65 -80.87
CA ILE A 146 -58.33 -4.06 -82.11
C ILE A 146 -59.86 -4.04 -82.15
N HIS A 147 -60.52 -5.11 -81.68
CA HIS A 147 -61.98 -5.10 -81.51
C HIS A 147 -62.40 -4.02 -80.51
N GLN A 148 -61.61 -3.78 -79.46
CA GLN A 148 -61.86 -2.74 -78.47
C GLN A 148 -61.67 -1.31 -79.02
N ILE A 149 -60.58 -1.06 -79.76
CA ILE A 149 -60.38 0.22 -80.47
C ILE A 149 -61.53 0.48 -81.45
N LEU A 150 -61.97 -0.55 -82.18
CA LEU A 150 -63.07 -0.45 -83.14
C LEU A 150 -64.43 -0.22 -82.46
N ALA A 151 -64.67 -0.84 -81.30
CA ALA A 151 -65.86 -0.57 -80.48
C ALA A 151 -65.88 0.88 -79.96
N VAL A 152 -64.73 1.42 -79.53
CA VAL A 152 -64.59 2.82 -79.11
C VAL A 152 -64.77 3.77 -80.30
N MET A 153 -64.21 3.48 -81.48
CA MET A 153 -64.46 4.27 -82.70
C MET A 153 -65.94 4.27 -83.09
N LEU A 154 -66.62 3.12 -82.98
CA LEU A 154 -68.04 3.00 -83.26
C LEU A 154 -68.90 3.74 -82.22
N ALA A 155 -68.48 3.78 -80.96
CA ALA A 155 -69.13 4.57 -79.91
C ALA A 155 -68.92 6.09 -80.11
N VAL A 156 -67.70 6.53 -80.45
CA VAL A 156 -67.40 7.92 -80.86
C VAL A 156 -68.29 8.36 -82.01
N VAL A 157 -68.51 7.49 -82.99
CA VAL A 157 -69.41 7.74 -84.13
C VAL A 157 -70.87 7.90 -83.72
N LEU A 158 -71.34 7.23 -82.65
CA LEU A 158 -72.76 7.14 -82.32
C LEU A 158 -73.21 7.97 -81.13
N LEU A 159 -72.25 8.40 -80.30
CA LEU A 159 -72.44 9.29 -79.16
C LEU A 159 -71.83 10.68 -79.42
N GLY A 160 -71.00 10.81 -80.47
CA GLY A 160 -70.44 12.09 -80.90
C GLY A 160 -71.36 12.93 -81.82
N PRO A 161 -70.97 14.18 -82.11
CA PRO A 161 -71.83 15.18 -82.77
C PRO A 161 -72.31 14.79 -84.17
N GLU A 162 -71.59 13.91 -84.87
CA GLU A 162 -71.91 13.49 -86.25
C GLU A 162 -72.79 12.23 -86.35
N ALA A 163 -73.32 11.71 -85.23
CA ALA A 163 -74.06 10.45 -85.19
C ALA A 163 -75.22 10.36 -86.20
N HIS A 164 -75.87 11.47 -86.51
CA HIS A 164 -76.95 11.55 -87.51
C HIS A 164 -76.52 11.08 -88.92
N HIS A 165 -75.24 11.21 -89.28
CA HIS A 165 -74.71 10.74 -90.57
C HIS A 165 -74.44 9.23 -90.63
N TYR A 166 -74.30 8.56 -89.48
CA TYR A 166 -73.88 7.15 -89.38
C TYR A 166 -74.97 6.20 -88.88
N ILE A 167 -75.92 6.67 -88.05
CA ILE A 167 -77.09 5.88 -87.63
C ILE A 167 -77.86 5.28 -88.83
N PRO A 168 -78.14 6.01 -89.93
CA PRO A 168 -78.81 5.45 -91.11
C PRO A 168 -78.00 4.40 -91.87
N ARG A 169 -76.66 4.38 -91.70
CA ARG A 169 -75.77 3.38 -92.29
C ARG A 169 -75.84 2.06 -91.53
N ILE A 170 -75.96 2.13 -90.20
CA ILE A 170 -76.04 0.97 -89.30
C ILE A 170 -77.42 0.29 -89.38
N THR A 171 -78.51 1.05 -89.52
CA THR A 171 -79.85 0.47 -89.75
C THR A 171 -80.00 -0.20 -91.12
N GLY A 172 -79.01 -0.04 -92.01
CA GLY A 172 -78.91 -0.76 -93.29
C GLY A 172 -78.31 -2.17 -93.19
N LEU A 173 -77.75 -2.57 -92.05
CA LEU A 173 -77.13 -3.88 -91.78
C LEU A 173 -78.18 -4.98 -91.51
N ASP A 174 -77.73 -6.23 -91.29
CA ASP A 174 -78.61 -7.30 -90.82
C ASP A 174 -79.01 -7.13 -89.35
N LYS A 175 -80.21 -7.60 -88.99
CA LYS A 175 -80.81 -7.38 -87.66
C LYS A 175 -79.99 -7.97 -86.50
N GLN A 176 -79.26 -9.06 -86.72
CA GLN A 176 -78.37 -9.63 -85.69
C GLN A 176 -77.21 -8.67 -85.43
N THR A 177 -76.54 -8.23 -86.49
CA THR A 177 -75.42 -7.28 -86.41
C THR A 177 -75.84 -5.95 -85.78
N GLN A 178 -77.05 -5.47 -86.09
CA GLN A 178 -77.63 -4.29 -85.44
C GLN A 178 -77.83 -4.50 -83.93
N ALA A 179 -78.32 -5.67 -83.50
CA ALA A 179 -78.53 -5.98 -82.09
C ALA A 179 -77.20 -6.10 -81.31
N GLU A 180 -76.21 -6.81 -81.86
CA GLU A 180 -74.87 -6.94 -81.25
C GLU A 180 -74.19 -5.57 -81.12
N ILE A 181 -74.26 -4.71 -82.17
CA ILE A 181 -73.76 -3.32 -82.12
C ILE A 181 -74.47 -2.51 -81.03
N MET A 182 -75.80 -2.60 -80.94
CA MET A 182 -76.56 -1.89 -79.91
C MET A 182 -76.18 -2.34 -78.49
N GLN A 183 -75.93 -3.62 -78.29
CA GLN A 183 -75.48 -4.17 -77.00
C GLN A 183 -74.06 -3.69 -76.62
N ILE A 184 -73.14 -3.58 -77.60
CA ILE A 184 -71.81 -3.01 -77.37
C ILE A 184 -71.90 -1.55 -76.91
N ILE A 185 -72.77 -0.74 -77.53
CA ILE A 185 -72.94 0.68 -77.18
C ILE A 185 -73.61 0.83 -75.80
N GLN A 186 -74.62 0.00 -75.49
CA GLN A 186 -75.25 -0.01 -74.16
C GLN A 186 -74.26 -0.38 -73.06
N SER A 187 -73.38 -1.36 -73.31
CA SER A 187 -72.28 -1.69 -72.39
C SER A 187 -71.32 -0.52 -72.20
N ILE A 188 -71.05 0.26 -73.25
CA ILE A 188 -70.18 1.44 -73.19
C ILE A 188 -70.84 2.60 -72.43
N GLN A 189 -72.14 2.83 -72.58
CA GLN A 189 -72.85 3.89 -71.85
C GLN A 189 -73.02 3.57 -70.37
N GLN A 190 -73.29 2.31 -70.00
CA GLN A 190 -73.32 1.89 -68.60
C GLN A 190 -71.96 2.13 -67.93
N ASP A 191 -70.88 1.73 -68.61
CA ASP A 191 -69.49 1.95 -68.21
C ASP A 191 -69.09 3.44 -68.02
N ILE A 192 -69.82 4.38 -68.64
CA ILE A 192 -69.67 5.84 -68.47
C ILE A 192 -70.39 6.28 -67.20
N ASN A 193 -71.67 5.90 -67.06
CA ASN A 193 -72.48 6.22 -65.88
C ASN A 193 -71.82 5.73 -64.58
N ASP A 194 -71.23 4.53 -64.61
CA ASP A 194 -70.53 3.92 -63.47
C ASP A 194 -69.20 4.62 -63.12
N SER A 195 -68.75 5.60 -63.93
CA SER A 195 -67.46 6.31 -63.76
C SER A 195 -67.56 7.78 -63.31
N HIS A 196 -68.76 8.34 -63.17
CA HIS A 196 -69.00 9.72 -62.73
C HIS A 196 -68.53 10.04 -61.29
N GLY A 197 -68.11 9.04 -60.50
CA GLY A 197 -67.71 9.21 -59.10
C GLY A 197 -66.26 9.68 -58.88
N ASP A 198 -65.47 9.86 -59.94
CA ASP A 198 -64.02 10.17 -59.88
C ASP A 198 -63.68 11.61 -60.35
N GLU A 199 -64.69 12.41 -60.74
CA GLU A 199 -64.48 13.71 -61.42
C GLU A 199 -64.10 14.86 -60.46
N ASP A 200 -64.63 14.86 -59.23
CA ASP A 200 -64.29 15.85 -58.18
C ASP A 200 -62.79 15.88 -57.83
N VAL A 201 -62.04 14.83 -58.17
CA VAL A 201 -60.59 14.73 -57.91
C VAL A 201 -59.77 15.35 -59.05
N ASP A 202 -60.20 15.20 -60.31
CA ASP A 202 -59.48 15.73 -61.47
C ASP A 202 -59.60 17.28 -61.54
N GLU A 203 -60.78 17.86 -61.27
CA GLU A 203 -60.95 19.33 -61.29
C GLU A 203 -60.19 20.04 -60.15
N ALA A 204 -60.02 19.37 -59.01
CA ALA A 204 -59.19 19.85 -57.90
C ALA A 204 -57.67 19.85 -58.24
N VAL A 205 -57.22 19.04 -59.19
CA VAL A 205 -55.82 19.02 -59.65
C VAL A 205 -55.53 20.17 -60.60
N ASP A 206 -56.41 20.43 -61.57
CA ASP A 206 -56.21 21.51 -62.54
C ASP A 206 -56.31 22.90 -61.87
N ALA A 207 -57.22 23.10 -60.91
CA ALA A 207 -57.33 24.37 -60.16
C ALA A 207 -56.10 24.73 -59.31
N VAL A 208 -55.33 23.73 -58.85
CA VAL A 208 -54.05 23.93 -58.12
C VAL A 208 -52.90 24.30 -59.07
N MET A 209 -53.03 24.00 -60.37
CA MET A 209 -51.97 24.21 -61.36
C MET A 209 -51.86 25.66 -61.87
N GLU A 210 -52.95 26.44 -61.86
CA GLU A 210 -52.92 27.86 -62.27
C GLU A 210 -52.55 28.84 -61.14
N ALA A 211 -52.73 28.46 -59.87
CA ALA A 211 -52.76 29.39 -58.74
C ALA A 211 -51.44 29.48 -57.92
N ARG A 212 -50.31 28.99 -58.45
CA ARG A 212 -49.07 28.76 -57.68
C ARG A 212 -47.84 29.21 -58.46
N ASP A 213 -46.89 29.90 -57.81
CA ASP A 213 -45.71 30.46 -58.49
C ASP A 213 -44.89 29.38 -59.21
N ILE A 214 -44.59 29.58 -60.50
CA ILE A 214 -44.00 28.54 -61.35
C ILE A 214 -42.64 28.07 -60.80
N ASP A 215 -41.78 28.96 -60.31
CA ASP A 215 -40.49 28.56 -59.73
C ASP A 215 -40.67 27.80 -58.40
N LEU A 216 -41.71 28.11 -57.61
CA LEU A 216 -42.04 27.39 -56.38
C LEU A 216 -42.72 26.04 -56.66
N ILE A 217 -43.55 25.95 -57.70
CA ILE A 217 -44.02 24.67 -58.27
C ILE A 217 -42.80 23.84 -58.68
N VAL A 218 -41.87 24.41 -59.45
CA VAL A 218 -40.71 23.69 -59.97
C VAL A 218 -39.76 23.30 -58.85
N GLU A 219 -39.57 24.11 -57.81
CA GLU A 219 -38.76 23.73 -56.64
C GLU A 219 -39.45 22.64 -55.80
N GLU A 220 -40.75 22.76 -55.50
CA GLU A 220 -41.48 21.73 -54.74
C GLU A 220 -41.65 20.44 -55.55
N GLN A 221 -41.92 20.51 -56.85
CA GLN A 221 -41.89 19.34 -57.73
C GLN A 221 -40.49 18.74 -57.81
N ASN A 222 -39.41 19.53 -57.85
CA ASN A 222 -38.05 18.98 -57.74
C ASN A 222 -37.79 18.35 -56.37
N ALA A 223 -38.31 18.91 -55.28
CA ALA A 223 -38.17 18.34 -53.93
C ALA A 223 -38.96 17.02 -53.81
N LEU A 224 -40.21 16.98 -54.32
CA LEU A 224 -41.04 15.78 -54.38
C LEU A 224 -40.50 14.74 -55.36
N LEU A 225 -39.93 15.15 -56.50
CA LEU A 225 -39.26 14.24 -57.44
C LEU A 225 -37.96 13.69 -56.84
N ARG A 226 -37.16 14.50 -56.14
CA ARG A 226 -35.98 14.01 -55.39
C ARG A 226 -36.38 13.09 -54.24
N ALA A 227 -37.40 13.42 -53.47
CA ALA A 227 -37.91 12.56 -52.40
C ALA A 227 -38.53 11.26 -52.94
N ARG A 228 -39.22 11.31 -54.08
CA ARG A 228 -39.75 10.13 -54.77
C ARG A 228 -38.64 9.27 -55.37
N LEU A 229 -37.64 9.89 -56.00
CA LEU A 229 -36.43 9.24 -56.52
C LEU A 229 -35.63 8.61 -55.38
N GLU A 230 -35.49 9.28 -54.24
CA GLU A 230 -34.83 8.72 -53.06
C GLU A 230 -35.63 7.56 -52.47
N SER A 231 -36.96 7.69 -52.35
CA SER A 231 -37.82 6.58 -51.95
C SER A 231 -37.80 5.40 -52.94
N ALA A 232 -37.46 5.66 -54.21
CA ALA A 232 -37.30 4.65 -55.25
C ALA A 232 -35.89 4.04 -55.22
N ASN A 233 -34.84 4.82 -54.92
CA ASN A 233 -33.47 4.35 -54.69
C ASN A 233 -33.41 3.46 -53.46
N ILE A 234 -34.05 3.85 -52.36
CA ILE A 234 -34.18 3.04 -51.14
C ILE A 234 -34.88 1.72 -51.48
N LYS A 235 -36.08 1.76 -52.11
CA LYS A 235 -36.78 0.54 -52.54
C LYS A 235 -35.98 -0.30 -53.54
N LEU A 236 -35.21 0.33 -54.43
CA LEU A 236 -34.34 -0.36 -55.38
C LEU A 236 -33.15 -1.01 -54.65
N SER A 237 -32.59 -0.37 -53.63
CA SER A 237 -31.58 -0.94 -52.75
C SER A 237 -32.16 -2.09 -51.91
N ASP A 238 -33.37 -1.96 -51.39
CA ASP A 238 -34.10 -3.02 -50.70
C ASP A 238 -34.39 -4.19 -51.64
N TYR A 239 -34.75 -3.93 -52.90
CA TYR A 239 -34.95 -4.97 -53.91
C TYR A 239 -33.64 -5.59 -54.40
N ILE A 240 -32.55 -4.82 -54.52
CA ILE A 240 -31.22 -5.33 -54.89
C ILE A 240 -30.69 -6.21 -53.76
N THR A 241 -30.70 -5.75 -52.51
CA THR A 241 -30.27 -6.55 -51.35
C THR A 241 -31.17 -7.78 -51.15
N ARG A 242 -32.49 -7.65 -51.33
CA ARG A 242 -33.39 -8.82 -51.29
C ARG A 242 -33.19 -9.78 -52.46
N LEU A 243 -32.85 -9.29 -53.66
CA LEU A 243 -32.55 -10.13 -54.82
C LEU A 243 -31.20 -10.81 -54.66
N ASP A 244 -30.20 -10.12 -54.13
CA ASP A 244 -28.88 -10.64 -53.76
C ASP A 244 -28.98 -11.70 -52.65
N HIS A 245 -29.80 -11.46 -51.62
CA HIS A 245 -30.11 -12.48 -50.61
C HIS A 245 -30.93 -13.65 -51.18
N LEU A 246 -31.85 -13.41 -52.13
CA LEU A 246 -32.61 -14.48 -52.78
C LEU A 246 -31.75 -15.27 -53.78
N GLN A 247 -30.77 -14.63 -54.43
CA GLN A 247 -29.80 -15.25 -55.31
C GLN A 247 -28.79 -16.05 -54.49
N THR A 248 -28.26 -15.47 -53.41
CA THR A 248 -27.41 -16.19 -52.43
C THR A 248 -28.17 -17.39 -51.88
N SER A 249 -29.41 -17.22 -51.42
CA SER A 249 -30.26 -18.32 -50.95
C SER A 249 -30.60 -19.35 -52.04
N TYR A 250 -30.70 -18.94 -53.31
CA TYR A 250 -30.86 -19.86 -54.44
C TYR A 250 -29.56 -20.58 -54.81
N GLU A 251 -28.40 -19.94 -54.67
CA GLU A 251 -27.08 -20.54 -54.88
C GLU A 251 -26.69 -21.47 -53.72
N GLU A 252 -27.08 -21.14 -52.49
CA GLU A 252 -27.07 -22.01 -51.31
C GLU A 252 -28.01 -23.20 -51.51
N LEU A 253 -29.29 -22.98 -51.79
CA LEU A 253 -30.27 -24.05 -52.01
C LEU A 253 -29.91 -24.91 -53.23
N ARG A 254 -29.25 -24.34 -54.25
CA ARG A 254 -28.69 -25.09 -55.38
C ARG A 254 -27.45 -25.88 -54.95
N SER A 255 -26.53 -25.28 -54.21
CA SER A 255 -25.34 -25.95 -53.67
C SER A 255 -25.77 -27.14 -52.80
N ASP A 256 -26.76 -26.93 -51.93
CA ASP A 256 -27.39 -27.95 -51.09
C ASP A 256 -28.17 -28.97 -51.91
N LYS A 257 -28.89 -28.58 -52.96
CA LYS A 257 -29.49 -29.55 -53.90
C LYS A 257 -28.41 -30.39 -54.56
N GLU A 258 -27.31 -29.79 -55.00
CA GLU A 258 -26.19 -30.52 -55.61
C GLU A 258 -25.44 -31.37 -54.57
N LYS A 259 -25.37 -30.98 -53.29
CA LYS A 259 -24.89 -31.83 -52.17
C LYS A 259 -25.83 -33.02 -51.98
N ASN A 260 -27.14 -32.77 -51.82
CA ASN A 260 -28.17 -33.80 -51.71
C ASN A 260 -28.20 -34.73 -52.94
N ASP A 261 -27.99 -34.25 -54.17
CA ASP A 261 -27.89 -35.08 -55.37
C ASP A 261 -26.60 -35.93 -55.36
N ARG A 262 -25.47 -35.38 -54.89
CA ARG A 262 -24.21 -36.14 -54.68
C ARG A 262 -24.38 -37.19 -53.57
N GLU A 263 -25.01 -36.84 -52.46
CA GLU A 263 -25.30 -37.72 -51.33
C GLU A 263 -26.29 -38.82 -51.71
N LEU A 264 -27.35 -38.50 -52.47
CA LEU A 264 -28.27 -39.49 -53.03
C LEU A 264 -27.58 -40.41 -54.04
N GLU A 265 -26.61 -39.92 -54.81
CA GLU A 265 -25.79 -40.75 -55.71
C GLU A 265 -24.80 -41.64 -54.94
N VAL A 266 -24.20 -41.12 -53.86
CA VAL A 266 -23.37 -41.90 -52.92
C VAL A 266 -24.20 -42.96 -52.19
N LEU A 267 -25.41 -42.62 -51.73
CA LEU A 267 -26.34 -43.54 -51.08
C LEU A 267 -26.92 -44.57 -52.06
N ARG A 268 -27.17 -44.20 -53.32
CA ARG A 268 -27.55 -45.16 -54.38
C ARG A 268 -26.45 -46.16 -54.64
N LYS A 269 -25.18 -45.72 -54.71
CA LYS A 269 -24.02 -46.61 -54.75
C LYS A 269 -23.91 -47.47 -53.49
N ALA A 270 -23.99 -46.87 -52.30
CA ALA A 270 -23.97 -47.58 -51.02
C ALA A 270 -25.08 -48.65 -50.89
N THR A 271 -26.23 -48.43 -51.54
CA THR A 271 -27.37 -49.36 -51.55
C THR A 271 -27.25 -50.41 -52.67
N ALA A 272 -26.61 -50.09 -53.80
CA ALA A 272 -26.36 -51.01 -54.90
C ALA A 272 -25.18 -51.96 -54.62
N ASP A 273 -24.10 -51.42 -54.03
CA ASP A 273 -22.86 -52.14 -53.74
C ASP A 273 -22.91 -52.87 -52.38
N GLY A 274 -23.71 -52.37 -51.42
CA GLY A 274 -23.82 -52.88 -50.05
C GLY A 274 -22.59 -52.62 -49.17
N VAL A 275 -21.39 -52.54 -49.76
CA VAL A 275 -20.11 -52.28 -49.10
C VAL A 275 -20.10 -50.89 -48.44
N ASN A 276 -20.56 -49.86 -49.14
CA ASN A 276 -20.30 -48.48 -48.75
C ASN A 276 -21.14 -48.05 -47.51
N HIS A 277 -22.17 -48.83 -47.11
CA HIS A 277 -22.80 -48.68 -45.80
C HIS A 277 -21.80 -48.97 -44.66
N THR A 278 -20.92 -49.96 -44.82
CA THR A 278 -19.84 -50.24 -43.85
C THR A 278 -18.68 -49.24 -43.94
N GLU A 279 -18.56 -48.50 -45.04
CA GLU A 279 -17.61 -47.38 -45.16
C GLU A 279 -18.15 -46.12 -44.49
N ILE A 280 -19.45 -45.80 -44.65
CA ILE A 280 -20.10 -44.69 -43.94
C ILE A 280 -20.05 -44.91 -42.42
N ILE A 281 -20.29 -46.14 -41.94
CA ILE A 281 -20.15 -46.48 -40.52
C ILE A 281 -18.70 -46.25 -40.06
N LYS A 282 -17.69 -46.73 -40.80
CA LYS A 282 -16.27 -46.49 -40.47
C LYS A 282 -15.91 -45.01 -40.46
N ASN A 283 -16.42 -44.21 -41.40
CA ASN A 283 -16.13 -42.78 -41.46
C ASN A 283 -16.75 -42.05 -40.25
N LEU A 284 -17.94 -42.46 -39.79
CA LEU A 284 -18.54 -41.97 -38.55
C LEU A 284 -17.79 -42.47 -37.30
N GLU A 285 -17.30 -43.71 -37.30
CA GLU A 285 -16.43 -44.24 -36.22
C GLU A 285 -15.10 -43.48 -36.14
N ILE A 286 -14.54 -43.04 -37.27
CA ILE A 286 -13.35 -42.18 -37.35
C ILE A 286 -13.69 -40.76 -36.88
N GLU A 287 -14.75 -40.13 -37.37
CA GLU A 287 -15.10 -38.76 -36.93
C GLU A 287 -15.45 -38.71 -35.43
N VAL A 288 -16.06 -39.77 -34.88
CA VAL A 288 -16.26 -39.91 -33.43
C VAL A 288 -14.93 -40.11 -32.69
N GLN A 289 -13.95 -40.82 -33.26
CA GLN A 289 -12.60 -40.92 -32.67
C GLN A 289 -11.87 -39.57 -32.71
N ASP A 290 -11.91 -38.85 -33.83
CA ASP A 290 -11.32 -37.52 -33.98
C ASP A 290 -11.95 -36.51 -33.01
N GLN A 291 -13.28 -36.50 -32.88
CA GLN A 291 -13.97 -35.67 -31.90
C GLN A 291 -13.63 -36.07 -30.46
N MET A 292 -13.47 -37.37 -30.16
CA MET A 292 -13.03 -37.84 -28.84
C MET A 292 -11.59 -37.42 -28.54
N GLU A 293 -10.69 -37.48 -29.52
CA GLU A 293 -9.32 -36.99 -29.36
C GLU A 293 -9.32 -35.48 -29.10
N ILE A 294 -10.04 -34.69 -29.90
CA ILE A 294 -10.22 -33.25 -29.69
C ILE A 294 -10.76 -32.96 -28.28
N ILE A 295 -11.74 -33.72 -27.79
CA ILE A 295 -12.24 -33.60 -26.41
C ILE A 295 -11.11 -33.86 -25.41
N THR A 296 -10.35 -34.96 -25.52
CA THR A 296 -9.24 -35.23 -24.59
C THR A 296 -8.14 -34.16 -24.63
N GLN A 297 -7.82 -33.62 -25.81
CA GLN A 297 -6.88 -32.50 -25.97
C GLN A 297 -7.41 -31.22 -25.29
N LYS A 298 -8.71 -30.91 -25.42
CA LYS A 298 -9.33 -29.75 -24.78
C LYS A 298 -9.47 -29.92 -23.26
N GLU A 299 -9.80 -31.11 -22.79
CA GLU A 299 -9.79 -31.42 -21.35
C GLU A 299 -8.38 -31.28 -20.76
N GLU A 300 -7.35 -31.79 -21.42
CA GLU A 300 -5.98 -31.66 -20.91
C GLU A 300 -5.49 -30.21 -20.95
N ALA A 301 -5.89 -29.43 -21.96
CA ALA A 301 -5.69 -27.98 -21.97
C ALA A 301 -6.37 -27.29 -20.78
N ILE A 302 -7.63 -27.63 -20.47
CA ILE A 302 -8.35 -27.12 -19.29
C ILE A 302 -7.60 -27.48 -18.00
N ARG A 303 -7.22 -28.76 -17.80
CA ARG A 303 -6.42 -29.18 -16.64
C ARG A 303 -5.09 -28.43 -16.54
N SER A 304 -4.44 -28.13 -17.67
CA SER A 304 -3.21 -27.34 -17.70
C SER A 304 -3.43 -25.88 -17.26
N HIS A 305 -4.54 -25.26 -17.70
CA HIS A 305 -4.92 -23.91 -17.30
C HIS A 305 -5.37 -23.84 -15.84
N GLU A 306 -6.03 -24.87 -15.32
CA GLU A 306 -6.38 -24.98 -13.89
C GLU A 306 -5.11 -25.11 -13.02
N ARG A 307 -4.15 -25.96 -13.40
CA ARG A 307 -2.84 -26.04 -12.73
C ARG A 307 -2.12 -24.68 -12.71
N ALA A 308 -2.03 -24.03 -13.87
CA ALA A 308 -1.38 -22.72 -14.00
C ALA A 308 -2.10 -21.64 -13.18
N LYS A 309 -3.43 -21.65 -13.15
CA LYS A 309 -4.24 -20.76 -12.32
C LYS A 309 -3.96 -20.98 -10.82
N SER A 310 -3.99 -22.23 -10.34
CA SER A 310 -3.70 -22.52 -8.93
C SER A 310 -2.25 -22.21 -8.53
N GLN A 311 -1.29 -22.33 -9.46
CA GLN A 311 0.08 -21.84 -9.25
C GLN A 311 0.12 -20.32 -9.10
N LEU A 312 -0.54 -19.57 -9.99
CA LEU A 312 -0.63 -18.11 -9.90
C LEU A 312 -1.38 -17.65 -8.63
N GLU A 313 -2.43 -18.34 -8.20
CA GLU A 313 -3.14 -18.04 -6.94
C GLU A 313 -2.25 -18.32 -5.71
N ALA A 314 -1.41 -19.36 -5.74
CA ALA A 314 -0.40 -19.64 -4.72
C ALA A 314 0.74 -18.60 -4.72
N GLU A 315 1.15 -18.09 -5.89
CA GLU A 315 2.13 -17.01 -5.98
C GLU A 315 1.57 -15.66 -5.51
N VAL A 316 0.33 -15.31 -5.89
CA VAL A 316 -0.34 -14.09 -5.43
C VAL A 316 -0.50 -14.11 -3.91
N THR A 317 -0.96 -15.21 -3.31
CA THR A 317 -1.08 -15.31 -1.84
C THR A 317 0.29 -15.16 -1.16
N LYS A 318 1.31 -15.88 -1.62
CA LYS A 318 2.71 -15.77 -1.15
C LYS A 318 3.32 -14.37 -1.32
N LEU A 319 2.95 -13.64 -2.37
CA LEU A 319 3.36 -12.24 -2.57
C LEU A 319 2.61 -11.29 -1.62
N THR A 320 1.30 -11.49 -1.39
CA THR A 320 0.56 -10.67 -0.40
C THR A 320 1.02 -10.90 1.04
N GLU A 321 1.53 -12.08 1.37
CA GLU A 321 2.16 -12.36 2.67
C GLU A 321 3.48 -11.60 2.81
N LYS A 322 4.38 -11.70 1.82
CA LYS A 322 5.62 -10.91 1.75
C LYS A 322 5.41 -9.39 1.78
N CYS A 323 4.31 -8.88 1.19
CA CYS A 323 3.99 -7.46 1.28
C CYS A 323 3.69 -7.03 2.72
N LYS A 324 2.97 -7.86 3.49
CA LYS A 324 2.71 -7.60 4.92
C LYS A 324 4.00 -7.66 5.74
N GLU A 325 4.85 -8.67 5.52
CA GLU A 325 6.17 -8.75 6.15
C GLU A 325 7.00 -7.47 5.87
N ALA A 326 6.96 -6.95 4.64
CA ALA A 326 7.65 -5.74 4.23
C ALA A 326 7.01 -4.44 4.77
N GLU A 327 5.73 -4.45 5.13
CA GLU A 327 5.04 -3.37 5.84
C GLU A 327 5.38 -3.40 7.34
N GLU A 328 5.30 -4.56 7.99
CA GLU A 328 5.70 -4.75 9.40
C GLU A 328 7.17 -4.38 9.64
N LEU A 329 8.08 -4.78 8.73
CA LEU A 329 9.49 -4.38 8.79
C LEU A 329 9.69 -2.87 8.57
N ARG A 330 8.85 -2.22 7.75
CA ARG A 330 8.89 -0.77 7.53
C ARG A 330 8.44 -0.02 8.77
N ASP A 331 7.39 -0.47 9.43
CA ASP A 331 6.88 0.11 10.66
C ASP A 331 7.91 -0.06 11.80
N GLN A 332 8.51 -1.24 11.94
CA GLN A 332 9.64 -1.45 12.85
C GLN A 332 10.82 -0.49 12.57
N VAL A 333 11.20 -0.30 11.31
CA VAL A 333 12.24 0.67 10.92
C VAL A 333 11.85 2.11 11.27
N SER A 334 10.56 2.46 11.19
CA SER A 334 10.06 3.77 11.64
C SER A 334 10.15 3.94 13.16
N GLU A 335 9.80 2.91 13.94
CA GLU A 335 9.96 2.92 15.39
C GLU A 335 11.44 3.04 15.79
N TRP A 336 12.32 2.29 15.13
CA TRP A 336 13.77 2.35 15.42
C TRP A 336 14.36 3.72 15.09
N LYS A 337 13.88 4.40 14.04
CA LYS A 337 14.23 5.81 13.76
C LYS A 337 13.78 6.74 14.87
N HIS A 338 12.52 6.69 15.31
CA HIS A 338 12.04 7.55 16.40
C HIS A 338 12.73 7.24 17.75
N LYS A 339 13.03 5.97 18.04
CA LYS A 339 13.85 5.57 19.20
C LYS A 339 15.26 6.17 19.10
N ALA A 340 15.89 6.13 17.91
CA ALA A 340 17.20 6.73 17.68
C ALA A 340 17.18 8.26 17.82
N GLU A 341 16.19 8.96 17.24
CA GLU A 341 15.98 10.40 17.43
C GLU A 341 15.82 10.76 18.91
N ASP A 342 15.11 9.95 19.70
CA ASP A 342 14.95 10.18 21.14
C ASP A 342 16.23 9.89 21.94
N PHE A 343 17.06 8.94 21.52
CA PHE A 343 18.41 8.79 22.07
C PHE A 343 19.33 9.96 21.67
N GLU A 344 19.20 10.49 20.46
CA GLU A 344 19.94 11.68 20.01
C GLU A 344 19.53 12.94 20.81
N LYS A 345 18.23 13.11 21.09
CA LYS A 345 17.72 14.17 21.98
C LYS A 345 18.26 14.03 23.41
N LYS A 346 18.38 12.78 23.91
CA LYS A 346 18.98 12.48 25.23
C LYS A 346 20.49 12.73 25.26
N ALA A 347 21.23 12.37 24.22
CA ALA A 347 22.65 12.68 24.07
C ALA A 347 22.87 14.21 24.04
N ASN A 348 22.15 14.93 23.16
CA ASN A 348 22.21 16.39 23.06
C ASN A 348 21.84 17.12 24.36
N THR A 349 21.00 16.54 25.22
CA THR A 349 20.72 17.12 26.55
C THR A 349 21.82 16.76 27.55
N ALA A 350 22.34 15.53 27.56
CA ALA A 350 23.48 15.13 28.37
C ALA A 350 24.74 15.98 28.06
N ASP A 351 25.07 16.22 26.80
CA ASP A 351 26.19 17.08 26.40
C ASP A 351 25.98 18.54 26.82
N ARG A 352 24.75 19.05 26.80
CA ARG A 352 24.43 20.38 27.35
C ARG A 352 24.57 20.44 28.88
N TYR A 353 24.34 19.34 29.61
CA TYR A 353 24.63 19.26 31.05
C TYR A 353 26.13 19.16 31.32
N LYS A 354 26.85 18.34 30.55
CA LYS A 354 28.32 18.25 30.58
C LYS A 354 28.97 19.62 30.31
N GLN A 355 28.59 20.32 29.25
CA GLN A 355 29.11 21.65 28.92
C GLN A 355 28.80 22.70 30.01
N LYS A 356 27.64 22.61 30.68
CA LYS A 356 27.33 23.43 31.86
C LYS A 356 28.24 23.11 33.05
N LEU A 357 28.54 21.83 33.29
CA LEU A 357 29.42 21.39 34.37
C LEU A 357 30.89 21.79 34.10
N GLU A 358 31.35 21.65 32.85
CA GLU A 358 32.65 22.13 32.37
C GLU A 358 32.78 23.64 32.50
N THR A 359 31.76 24.42 32.09
CA THR A 359 31.76 25.88 32.29
C THR A 359 31.66 26.28 33.77
N GLN A 360 31.07 25.46 34.64
CA GLN A 360 31.09 25.66 36.09
C GLN A 360 32.38 25.20 36.78
N GLN A 361 33.28 24.46 36.10
CA GLN A 361 34.51 23.93 36.71
C GLN A 361 35.46 25.02 37.21
N HIS A 362 35.40 26.24 36.65
CA HIS A 362 36.21 27.36 37.15
C HIS A 362 35.79 27.79 38.57
N LEU A 363 34.49 27.79 38.88
CA LEU A 363 33.97 28.13 40.22
C LEU A 363 34.44 27.11 41.27
N VAL A 364 34.56 25.83 40.90
CA VAL A 364 35.10 24.79 41.81
C VAL A 364 36.57 25.06 42.13
N LYS A 365 37.36 25.49 41.14
CA LYS A 365 38.77 25.89 41.34
C LYS A 365 38.88 27.18 42.16
N GLU A 366 38.00 28.14 41.93
CA GLU A 366 37.95 29.39 42.71
C GLU A 366 37.59 29.14 44.18
N VAL A 367 36.57 28.30 44.45
CA VAL A 367 36.24 27.86 45.81
C VAL A 367 37.41 27.10 46.46
N GLN A 368 38.12 26.26 45.71
CA GLN A 368 39.30 25.56 46.23
C GLN A 368 40.45 26.53 46.55
N ASN A 369 40.70 27.54 45.71
CA ASN A 369 41.70 28.58 45.96
C ASN A 369 41.34 29.40 47.21
N LEU A 370 40.09 29.87 47.31
CA LEU A 370 39.59 30.60 48.49
C LEU A 370 39.65 29.74 49.77
N GLN A 371 39.48 28.43 49.67
CA GLN A 371 39.67 27.49 50.78
C GLN A 371 41.15 27.43 51.22
N TYR A 372 42.10 27.40 50.27
CA TYR A 372 43.53 27.45 50.57
C TYR A 372 43.95 28.79 51.19
N GLU A 373 43.56 29.91 50.58
CA GLU A 373 43.81 31.27 51.11
C GLU A 373 43.26 31.43 52.52
N LYS A 374 42.05 30.92 52.78
CA LYS A 374 41.46 30.88 54.12
C LYS A 374 42.33 30.08 55.10
N THR A 375 42.79 28.89 54.73
CA THR A 375 43.65 28.09 55.63
C THR A 375 45.00 28.78 55.89
N GLU A 376 45.60 29.39 54.86
CA GLU A 376 46.84 30.14 55.01
C GLU A 376 46.67 31.34 55.95
N LEU A 377 45.61 32.13 55.78
CA LEU A 377 45.28 33.25 56.67
C LEU A 377 44.98 32.78 58.10
N GLN A 378 44.35 31.63 58.29
CA GLN A 378 44.11 31.06 59.62
C GLN A 378 45.42 30.64 60.31
N ASP A 379 46.39 30.09 59.57
CA ASP A 379 47.71 29.77 60.13
C ASP A 379 48.61 31.00 60.32
N GLN A 380 48.52 32.02 59.46
CA GLN A 380 49.15 33.32 59.71
C GLN A 380 48.61 33.97 60.99
N ILE A 381 47.29 33.93 61.24
CA ILE A 381 46.67 34.40 62.49
C ILE A 381 47.18 33.58 63.69
N ARG A 382 47.29 32.25 63.57
CA ARG A 382 47.84 31.37 64.61
C ARG A 382 49.26 31.79 65.01
N ILE A 383 50.14 31.96 64.02
CA ILE A 383 51.54 32.38 64.23
C ILE A 383 51.60 33.76 64.90
N LEU A 384 50.77 34.72 64.47
CA LEU A 384 50.71 36.06 65.08
C LEU A 384 50.22 36.02 66.53
N LEU A 385 49.28 35.12 66.88
CA LEU A 385 48.84 34.91 68.25
C LEU A 385 49.95 34.27 69.10
N GLU A 386 50.65 33.26 68.59
CA GLU A 386 51.79 32.63 69.27
C GLU A 386 52.93 33.65 69.54
N ASP A 387 53.20 34.55 68.60
CA ASP A 387 54.18 35.64 68.76
C ASP A 387 53.68 36.76 69.70
N GLN A 388 52.39 37.06 69.72
CA GLN A 388 51.79 37.95 70.72
C GLN A 388 51.92 37.36 72.13
N ASP A 389 51.68 36.06 72.29
CA ASP A 389 51.78 35.35 73.55
C ASP A 389 53.24 35.26 74.03
N ARG A 390 54.18 35.03 73.10
CA ARG A 390 55.63 35.11 73.33
C ARG A 390 56.04 36.51 73.79
N GLY A 391 55.57 37.56 73.12
CA GLY A 391 55.81 38.97 73.51
C GLY A 391 55.16 39.35 74.84
N ALA A 392 54.03 38.77 75.21
CA ALA A 392 53.41 38.95 76.53
C ALA A 392 54.24 38.27 77.64
N ARG A 393 54.89 37.14 77.35
CA ARG A 393 55.81 36.47 78.28
C ARG A 393 57.12 37.24 78.45
N THR A 394 57.71 37.80 77.39
CA THR A 394 58.93 38.62 77.52
C THR A 394 58.65 39.91 78.29
N ARG A 395 57.53 40.61 78.02
CA ARG A 395 57.14 41.80 78.79
C ARG A 395 56.98 41.53 80.28
N LYS A 396 56.37 40.42 80.67
CA LYS A 396 56.28 40.04 82.09
C LYS A 396 57.65 39.83 82.74
N ALA A 397 58.60 39.22 82.01
CA ALA A 397 59.97 39.09 82.49
C ALA A 397 60.71 40.45 82.55
N GLU A 398 60.45 41.35 81.61
CA GLU A 398 60.96 42.74 81.61
C GLU A 398 60.39 43.53 82.80
N ASP A 399 59.10 43.40 83.11
CA ASP A 399 58.43 43.99 84.28
C ASP A 399 59.01 43.44 85.60
N GLU A 400 59.23 42.11 85.69
CA GLU A 400 59.84 41.46 86.86
C GLU A 400 61.31 41.88 87.08
N LEU A 401 62.10 41.97 86.00
CA LEU A 401 63.47 42.49 86.04
C LEU A 401 63.48 43.97 86.47
N THR A 402 62.58 44.79 85.93
CA THR A 402 62.45 46.22 86.28
C THR A 402 62.05 46.38 87.76
N LYS A 403 61.18 45.51 88.28
CA LYS A 403 60.81 45.46 89.69
C LYS A 403 62.01 45.07 90.58
N MET A 404 62.81 44.07 90.18
CA MET A 404 64.03 43.72 90.94
C MET A 404 65.08 44.84 90.91
N ILE A 405 65.26 45.51 89.77
CA ILE A 405 66.17 46.66 89.65
C ILE A 405 65.73 47.78 90.60
N THR A 406 64.49 48.24 90.50
CA THR A 406 63.97 49.32 91.36
C THR A 406 63.97 48.96 92.85
N GLN A 407 63.72 47.70 93.22
CA GLN A 407 63.91 47.22 94.60
C GLN A 407 65.38 47.27 95.05
N SER A 408 66.32 46.90 94.18
CA SER A 408 67.76 46.98 94.49
C SER A 408 68.28 48.42 94.57
N GLU A 409 67.74 49.33 93.75
CA GLU A 409 68.05 50.77 93.80
C GLU A 409 67.52 51.41 95.09
N GLN A 410 66.32 51.04 95.52
CA GLN A 410 65.76 51.46 96.81
C GLN A 410 66.63 50.95 97.97
N HIS A 411 66.99 49.66 98.00
CA HIS A 411 67.88 49.12 99.04
C HIS A 411 69.25 49.81 99.06
N LEU A 412 69.81 50.16 97.89
CA LEU A 412 71.05 50.94 97.79
C LEU A 412 70.87 52.39 98.25
N TRP A 413 69.68 52.97 98.16
CA TRP A 413 69.37 54.28 98.72
C TRP A 413 69.22 54.23 100.24
N ASP A 414 68.53 53.23 100.78
CA ASP A 414 68.38 53.01 102.22
C ASP A 414 69.73 52.74 102.90
N GLU A 415 70.57 51.88 102.33
CA GLU A 415 71.97 51.65 102.77
C GLU A 415 72.81 52.93 102.77
N ARG A 416 72.68 53.78 101.73
CA ARG A 416 73.36 55.08 101.70
C ARG A 416 72.81 56.02 102.78
N SER A 417 71.51 55.97 103.05
CA SER A 417 70.85 56.76 104.09
C SER A 417 71.34 56.34 105.49
N GLN A 418 71.34 55.04 105.77
CA GLN A 418 71.87 54.46 107.02
C GLN A 418 73.35 54.76 107.20
N LYS A 419 74.18 54.58 106.16
CA LYS A 419 75.59 54.98 106.19
C LYS A 419 75.77 56.47 106.49
N ASN A 420 74.98 57.33 105.86
CA ASN A 420 75.01 58.77 106.12
C ASN A 420 74.55 59.13 107.54
N GLN A 421 73.65 58.34 108.15
CA GLN A 421 73.29 58.53 109.56
C GLN A 421 74.42 58.06 110.49
N LEU A 422 74.96 56.85 110.29
CA LEU A 422 76.09 56.34 111.07
C LEU A 422 77.32 57.26 111.00
N MET A 423 77.59 57.92 109.86
CA MET A 423 78.66 58.93 109.78
C MET A 423 78.39 60.19 110.63
N LYS A 424 77.13 60.61 110.80
CA LYS A 424 76.77 61.69 111.75
C LYS A 424 76.90 61.22 113.19
N ASP A 425 76.46 60.00 113.48
CA ASP A 425 76.50 59.43 114.83
C ASP A 425 77.95 59.23 115.29
N ILE A 426 78.85 58.80 114.38
CA ILE A 426 80.29 58.77 114.61
C ILE A 426 80.83 60.18 114.87
N ALA A 427 80.51 61.17 114.03
CA ALA A 427 80.97 62.55 114.25
C ALA A 427 80.48 63.14 115.59
N ALA A 428 79.23 62.85 115.99
CA ALA A 428 78.69 63.25 117.29
C ALA A 428 79.36 62.54 118.47
N LEU A 429 79.76 61.27 118.30
CA LEU A 429 80.58 60.54 119.28
C LEU A 429 82.02 61.06 119.33
N GLU A 430 82.59 61.48 118.20
CA GLU A 430 83.91 62.15 118.15
C GLU A 430 83.87 63.51 118.85
N ASP A 431 82.84 64.33 118.61
CA ASP A 431 82.59 65.58 119.34
C ASP A 431 82.37 65.34 120.85
N GLU A 432 81.62 64.31 121.24
CA GLU A 432 81.44 63.94 122.65
C GLU A 432 82.74 63.43 123.28
N VAL A 433 83.57 62.68 122.54
CA VAL A 433 84.92 62.29 122.99
C VAL A 433 85.85 63.51 123.10
N ILE A 434 85.74 64.50 122.22
CA ILE A 434 86.47 65.77 122.32
C ILE A 434 85.99 66.55 123.56
N ARG A 435 84.68 66.62 123.80
CA ARG A 435 84.08 67.27 124.98
C ARG A 435 84.46 66.57 126.28
N LEU A 436 84.44 65.24 126.30
CA LEU A 436 84.87 64.42 127.45
C LEU A 436 86.38 64.50 127.68
N ARG A 437 87.21 64.61 126.64
CA ARG A 437 88.66 64.88 126.77
C ARG A 437 88.93 66.31 127.24
N ALA A 438 88.17 67.31 126.78
CA ALA A 438 88.27 68.69 127.24
C ALA A 438 87.86 68.78 128.72
N ARG A 439 86.78 68.10 129.11
CA ARG A 439 86.39 67.92 130.51
C ARG A 439 87.46 67.17 131.28
N GLN A 440 87.97 66.03 130.80
CA GLN A 440 89.02 65.27 131.48
C GLN A 440 90.27 66.12 131.68
N ASN A 441 90.68 66.92 130.70
CA ASN A 441 91.82 67.82 130.85
C ASN A 441 91.53 68.94 131.88
N HIS A 442 90.31 69.47 131.92
CA HIS A 442 89.91 70.42 132.96
C HIS A 442 89.87 69.76 134.35
N ASP A 443 89.23 68.60 134.48
CA ASP A 443 89.15 67.79 135.70
C ASP A 443 90.54 67.29 136.12
N GLU A 444 91.47 67.00 135.19
CA GLU A 444 92.88 66.66 135.46
C GLU A 444 93.70 67.86 135.90
N ASN A 445 93.43 69.06 135.38
CA ASN A 445 94.10 70.27 135.83
C ASN A 445 93.53 70.71 137.19
N PHE A 446 92.22 70.59 137.42
CA PHE A 446 91.63 70.73 138.74
C PHE A 446 92.09 69.64 139.71
N ILE A 447 92.40 68.42 139.23
CA ILE A 447 93.07 67.37 140.02
C ILE A 447 94.55 67.69 140.24
N LYS A 448 95.23 68.47 139.38
CA LYS A 448 96.58 69.00 139.64
C LYS A 448 96.54 70.13 140.67
N ASP A 449 95.60 71.06 140.56
CA ASP A 449 95.34 72.11 141.55
C ASP A 449 94.94 71.49 142.90
N LEU A 450 94.12 70.44 142.88
CA LEU A 450 93.82 69.63 144.06
C LEU A 450 95.03 68.79 144.48
N GLN A 451 95.91 68.30 143.61
CA GLN A 451 97.14 67.60 144.02
C GLN A 451 98.16 68.55 144.64
N GLU A 452 98.22 69.81 144.22
CA GLU A 452 98.95 70.89 144.90
C GLU A 452 98.33 71.20 146.30
N GLN A 453 97.03 70.91 146.49
CA GLN A 453 96.36 70.91 147.81
C GLN A 453 96.43 69.57 148.56
N LEU A 454 96.60 68.42 147.87
CA LEU A 454 96.65 67.06 148.43
C LEU A 454 98.10 66.60 148.73
N GLU A 455 99.11 67.28 148.19
CA GLU A 455 100.45 67.38 148.79
C GLU A 455 100.40 68.13 150.14
N SER A 456 99.23 68.65 150.54
CA SER A 456 98.86 68.96 151.93
C SER A 456 97.69 68.14 152.54
N GLY A 457 97.30 66.98 151.96
CA GLY A 457 96.40 65.98 152.60
C GLY A 457 95.72 64.95 151.66
N ALA A 458 95.82 63.63 151.92
CA ALA A 458 95.51 62.53 150.96
C ALA A 458 94.05 61.96 150.93
N GLY A 459 93.58 61.33 149.81
CA GLY A 459 92.64 60.17 149.88
C GLY A 459 91.59 59.82 148.77
N SER A 460 91.93 58.92 147.81
CA SER A 460 91.18 57.72 147.27
C SER A 460 89.70 57.66 146.71
N GLN A 461 89.57 57.13 145.47
CA GLN A 461 88.69 56.00 144.95
C GLN A 461 87.14 56.03 144.61
N SER A 462 86.81 55.80 143.31
CA SER A 462 86.01 54.67 142.68
C SER A 462 84.45 54.65 142.40
N ALA A 463 84.07 53.96 141.29
CA ALA A 463 82.83 53.13 140.97
C ALA A 463 81.51 53.66 140.30
N ALA A 464 80.67 52.71 139.76
CA ALA A 464 79.38 52.77 138.99
C ALA A 464 78.68 51.34 138.98
N PRO A 465 77.69 50.85 138.12
CA PRO A 465 76.78 51.39 137.05
C PRO A 465 75.30 50.79 137.01
N GLY A 466 74.51 50.92 135.90
CA GLY A 466 73.29 50.08 135.53
C GLY A 466 72.01 50.82 135.00
N ALA A 467 70.88 50.24 134.51
CA ALA A 467 70.52 48.95 133.82
C ALA A 467 68.99 48.84 133.41
N LEU A 468 68.58 47.82 132.59
CA LEU A 468 67.20 47.26 132.30
C LEU A 468 66.23 48.06 131.33
N ASP A 469 65.01 47.63 130.87
CA ASP A 469 64.03 46.51 131.18
C ASP A 469 63.05 46.09 129.99
N MET A 470 61.87 45.43 130.23
CA MET A 470 60.97 44.65 129.29
C MET A 470 59.42 44.77 129.58
N ALA A 471 58.37 44.13 128.95
CA ALA A 471 57.98 43.60 127.60
C ALA A 471 56.49 43.04 127.57
N SER A 472 56.00 42.39 126.46
CA SER A 472 54.72 41.58 126.26
C SER A 472 53.37 42.29 125.93
N SER A 473 52.21 41.68 125.53
CA SER A 473 51.73 40.26 125.39
C SER A 473 50.57 40.06 124.35
N LEU A 474 50.07 38.82 124.16
CA LEU A 474 48.93 38.36 123.29
C LEU A 474 48.25 37.09 123.89
N GLU A 475 47.16 36.57 123.26
CA GLU A 475 46.44 35.27 123.53
C GLU A 475 45.21 35.27 124.50
N ASP A 476 44.00 35.70 124.07
CA ASP A 476 42.71 35.29 124.73
C ASP A 476 41.39 35.49 123.91
N GLU A 477 41.38 36.16 122.75
CA GLU A 477 40.12 36.57 122.06
C GLU A 477 39.75 35.76 120.80
N LEU A 478 39.89 34.43 120.84
CA LEU A 478 39.56 33.53 119.73
C LEU A 478 38.27 32.71 119.98
N ASN A 479 37.09 33.36 119.95
CA ASN A 479 35.81 32.72 119.59
C ASN A 479 34.64 33.71 119.42
N ASP A 480 33.67 33.32 118.57
CA ASP A 480 32.26 33.73 118.53
C ASP A 480 31.84 35.14 118.01
N ALA A 481 32.08 35.42 116.72
CA ALA A 481 31.21 36.20 115.80
C ALA A 481 31.71 36.02 114.35
N THR A 482 31.07 35.26 113.44
CA THR A 482 29.90 35.61 112.59
C THR A 482 30.05 36.87 111.71
N ASN A 483 29.81 36.69 110.39
CA ASN A 483 29.66 37.71 109.31
C ASN A 483 31.00 38.23 108.73
N GLU A 484 31.24 38.33 107.41
CA GLU A 484 30.43 38.09 106.18
C GLU A 484 31.24 37.35 105.07
N ASP A 485 30.55 36.96 103.98
CA ASP A 485 31.02 36.58 102.63
C ASP A 485 32.21 35.60 102.46
N THR A 486 32.05 34.45 101.79
CA THR A 486 31.68 34.40 100.36
C THR A 486 31.00 33.07 99.96
N GLN A 487 30.14 33.12 98.94
CA GLN A 487 29.45 32.00 98.26
C GLN A 487 30.42 30.95 97.61
N PRO A 488 29.99 29.71 97.22
CA PRO A 488 28.65 29.37 96.69
C PRO A 488 28.04 27.97 97.01
N GLY A 489 26.82 27.73 96.51
CA GLY A 489 26.45 26.40 95.97
C GLY A 489 25.49 25.51 96.78
N GLN A 490 24.20 25.87 96.85
CA GLN A 490 23.12 24.89 97.08
C GLN A 490 21.95 25.10 96.11
N VAL A 491 21.67 24.07 95.30
CA VAL A 491 20.47 23.94 94.45
C VAL A 491 19.70 22.70 94.92
N ASN A 492 18.38 22.68 94.74
CA ASN A 492 17.48 21.68 95.33
C ASN A 492 17.57 20.27 94.68
N LEU A 493 18.64 19.54 95.01
CA LEU A 493 18.89 18.14 94.66
C LEU A 493 17.67 17.21 94.74
N PRO A 494 16.78 17.28 95.77
CA PRO A 494 15.63 16.39 95.87
C PRO A 494 14.59 16.54 94.74
N LEU A 495 14.41 17.74 94.19
CA LEU A 495 13.45 18.01 93.12
C LEU A 495 13.97 17.54 91.76
N GLU A 496 15.27 17.72 91.52
CA GLU A 496 15.94 17.30 90.28
C GLU A 496 15.99 15.77 90.16
N LEU A 497 16.30 15.06 91.24
CA LEU A 497 16.22 13.60 91.31
C LEU A 497 14.81 13.06 91.01
N SER A 498 13.76 13.75 91.46
CA SER A 498 12.37 13.36 91.19
C SER A 498 12.01 13.54 89.70
N ARG A 499 12.43 14.66 89.11
CA ARG A 499 12.24 14.94 87.67
C ARG A 499 12.97 13.91 86.80
N LEU A 500 14.27 13.71 87.02
CA LEU A 500 15.10 12.81 86.21
C LEU A 500 14.60 11.35 86.27
N LYS A 501 13.97 10.95 87.38
CA LYS A 501 13.37 9.62 87.52
C LYS A 501 12.09 9.46 86.68
N ALA A 502 11.19 10.45 86.71
CA ALA A 502 9.99 10.45 85.86
C ALA A 502 10.34 10.52 84.35
N GLU A 503 11.41 11.23 84.00
CA GLU A 503 11.95 11.32 82.64
C GLU A 503 12.51 9.94 82.18
N ASN A 504 13.17 9.20 83.07
CA ASN A 504 13.66 7.84 82.80
C ASN A 504 12.52 6.83 82.55
N ASP A 505 11.48 6.86 83.37
CA ASP A 505 10.33 5.95 83.23
C ASP A 505 9.54 6.24 81.93
N LEU A 506 9.41 7.51 81.54
CA LEU A 506 8.81 7.92 80.27
C LEU A 506 9.61 7.38 79.06
N LEU A 507 10.93 7.53 79.07
CA LEU A 507 11.81 7.03 78.01
C LEU A 507 11.74 5.50 77.91
N ARG A 508 11.74 4.78 79.05
CA ARG A 508 11.57 3.32 79.10
C ARG A 508 10.24 2.86 78.53
N SER A 509 9.14 3.56 78.82
CA SER A 509 7.82 3.22 78.26
C SER A 509 7.72 3.49 76.75
N THR A 510 8.42 4.52 76.25
CA THR A 510 8.37 4.92 74.83
C THR A 510 9.22 4.01 73.93
N VAL A 511 10.39 3.57 74.39
CA VAL A 511 11.27 2.68 73.61
C VAL A 511 10.77 1.22 73.62
N GLY A 512 10.09 0.79 74.67
CA GLY A 512 9.69 -0.61 74.86
C GLY A 512 8.46 -1.10 74.08
N SER A 513 7.72 -0.23 73.39
CA SER A 513 6.38 -0.56 72.84
C SER A 513 6.17 -0.17 71.37
N GLY A 514 7.21 -0.23 70.53
CA GLY A 514 7.04 -0.20 69.07
C GLY A 514 6.37 -1.48 68.57
N ASP A 515 5.28 -1.36 67.78
CA ASP A 515 4.51 -2.51 67.31
C ASP A 515 5.27 -3.31 66.23
N THR A 516 5.92 -4.39 66.64
CA THR A 516 6.71 -5.27 65.76
C THR A 516 5.90 -6.42 65.14
N ALA A 517 4.60 -6.54 65.48
CA ALA A 517 3.72 -7.57 64.93
C ALA A 517 3.42 -7.46 63.41
N PRO A 518 3.31 -6.27 62.77
CA PRO A 518 3.16 -6.18 61.31
C PRO A 518 4.42 -6.62 60.57
N LEU A 519 5.59 -6.10 60.93
CA LEU A 519 6.87 -6.41 60.26
C LEU A 519 7.22 -7.91 60.32
N ARG A 520 6.86 -8.59 61.41
CA ARG A 520 7.01 -10.06 61.51
C ARG A 520 6.07 -10.81 60.55
N ARG A 521 4.82 -10.35 60.40
CA ARG A 521 3.86 -10.93 59.43
C ARG A 521 4.32 -10.73 57.99
N GLU A 522 4.84 -9.55 57.68
CA GLU A 522 5.38 -9.18 56.37
C GLU A 522 6.61 -10.04 56.01
N LEU A 523 7.57 -10.18 56.95
CA LEU A 523 8.72 -11.06 56.80
C LEU A 523 8.34 -12.54 56.61
N ASP A 524 7.30 -13.03 57.29
CA ASP A 524 6.85 -14.42 57.14
C ASP A 524 6.03 -14.66 55.87
N GLU A 525 5.40 -13.62 55.31
CA GLU A 525 4.72 -13.70 54.00
C GLU A 525 5.72 -13.61 52.85
N GLU A 526 6.74 -12.76 52.95
CA GLU A 526 7.83 -12.66 51.98
C GLU A 526 8.60 -14.00 51.86
N LYS A 527 8.85 -14.68 52.99
CA LYS A 527 9.36 -16.07 52.99
C LYS A 527 8.46 -17.06 52.25
N ARG A 528 7.13 -16.95 52.34
CA ARG A 528 6.20 -17.82 51.58
C ARG A 528 6.31 -17.54 50.09
N GLN A 529 6.43 -16.27 49.70
CA GLN A 529 6.62 -15.89 48.30
C GLN A 529 7.95 -16.40 47.76
N ARG A 530 9.07 -16.26 48.49
CA ARG A 530 10.35 -16.89 48.13
C ARG A 530 10.25 -18.41 48.00
N ALA A 531 9.61 -19.08 48.96
CA ALA A 531 9.42 -20.53 48.91
C ALA A 531 8.57 -20.98 47.71
N HIS A 532 7.54 -20.21 47.34
CA HIS A 532 6.74 -20.48 46.15
C HIS A 532 7.52 -20.25 44.86
N VAL A 533 8.31 -19.17 44.77
CA VAL A 533 9.16 -18.88 43.59
C VAL A 533 10.25 -19.93 43.44
N GLN A 534 10.93 -20.31 44.53
CA GLN A 534 11.92 -21.40 44.51
C GLN A 534 11.28 -22.72 44.09
N LYS A 535 10.10 -23.07 44.63
CA LYS A 535 9.39 -24.26 44.17
C LYS A 535 9.07 -24.17 42.68
N ASN A 536 8.55 -23.05 42.19
CA ASN A 536 8.22 -22.90 40.76
C ASN A 536 9.47 -22.97 39.86
N HIS A 537 10.62 -22.48 40.34
CA HIS A 537 11.90 -22.65 39.65
C HIS A 537 12.30 -24.14 39.60
N ASN A 538 12.23 -24.86 40.72
CA ASN A 538 12.49 -26.31 40.75
C ASN A 538 11.52 -27.09 39.84
N ASP A 539 10.21 -26.80 39.93
CA ASP A 539 9.16 -27.40 39.09
C ASP A 539 9.36 -27.10 37.58
N ILE A 540 10.10 -26.04 37.21
CA ILE A 540 10.47 -25.73 35.82
C ILE A 540 11.78 -26.41 35.44
N PHE A 541 12.78 -26.42 36.34
CA PHE A 541 14.06 -27.09 36.12
C PHE A 541 13.89 -28.61 35.96
N GLU A 542 13.03 -29.24 36.77
CA GLU A 542 12.68 -30.66 36.64
C GLU A 542 12.02 -30.96 35.28
N LYS A 543 11.11 -30.09 34.81
CA LYS A 543 10.52 -30.22 33.47
C LYS A 543 11.56 -30.04 32.36
N HIS A 544 12.50 -29.12 32.53
CA HIS A 544 13.58 -28.90 31.57
C HIS A 544 14.53 -30.10 31.54
N ALA A 545 14.92 -30.66 32.69
CA ALA A 545 15.71 -31.88 32.79
C ALA A 545 15.00 -33.05 32.13
N VAL A 546 13.74 -33.34 32.49
CA VAL A 546 12.94 -34.42 31.88
C VAL A 546 12.74 -34.22 30.37
N LEU A 547 12.61 -32.98 29.88
CA LEU A 547 12.55 -32.69 28.44
C LEU A 547 13.91 -32.87 27.76
N HIS A 548 15.00 -32.53 28.44
CA HIS A 548 16.37 -32.76 27.97
C HIS A 548 16.66 -34.27 27.87
N ASP A 549 16.34 -35.04 28.91
CA ASP A 549 16.43 -36.50 28.94
C ASP A 549 15.56 -37.14 27.83
N GLN A 550 14.38 -36.59 27.55
CA GLN A 550 13.53 -37.03 26.43
C GLN A 550 14.12 -36.67 25.08
N MET A 551 14.73 -35.48 24.93
CA MET A 551 15.47 -35.10 23.72
C MET A 551 16.69 -36.00 23.51
N GLU A 552 17.48 -36.25 24.55
CA GLU A 552 18.66 -37.11 24.49
C GLU A 552 18.27 -38.57 24.23
N ALA A 553 17.20 -39.07 24.85
CA ALA A 553 16.62 -40.37 24.52
C ALA A 553 16.14 -40.43 23.06
N LEU A 554 15.50 -39.37 22.52
CA LEU A 554 15.09 -39.32 21.11
C LEU A 554 16.29 -39.24 20.16
N ILE A 555 17.35 -38.51 20.51
CA ILE A 555 18.60 -38.39 19.73
C ILE A 555 19.36 -39.72 19.74
N ASN A 556 19.46 -40.38 20.89
CA ASN A 556 20.06 -41.70 21.02
C ASN A 556 19.21 -42.77 20.30
N ASN A 557 17.88 -42.67 20.32
CA ASN A 557 16.97 -43.46 19.48
C ASN A 557 16.97 -43.06 17.99
N MET A 558 17.67 -41.98 17.60
CA MET A 558 17.97 -41.65 16.19
C MET A 558 19.36 -42.13 15.74
N THR A 559 20.11 -42.83 16.60
CA THR A 559 21.16 -43.74 16.11
C THR A 559 20.53 -44.88 15.30
N GLY A 560 21.31 -45.49 14.39
CA GLY A 560 20.77 -46.26 13.27
C GLY A 560 19.77 -47.37 13.63
N GLU A 561 19.97 -48.07 14.75
CA GLU A 561 19.06 -49.15 15.18
C GLU A 561 17.69 -48.66 15.66
N GLY A 562 17.66 -47.52 16.36
CA GLY A 562 16.40 -46.91 16.81
C GLY A 562 15.60 -46.31 15.66
N LEU A 563 16.31 -45.77 14.66
CA LEU A 563 15.70 -45.26 13.42
C LEU A 563 15.06 -46.39 12.60
N VAL A 564 15.69 -47.57 12.54
CA VAL A 564 15.09 -48.78 11.94
C VAL A 564 13.85 -49.26 12.70
N LYS A 565 13.85 -49.25 14.05
CA LYS A 565 12.64 -49.55 14.84
C LYS A 565 11.52 -48.56 14.58
N ALA A 566 11.80 -47.26 14.61
CA ALA A 566 10.81 -46.21 14.38
C ALA A 566 10.17 -46.33 12.97
N ILE A 567 10.95 -46.68 11.94
CA ILE A 567 10.42 -46.98 10.60
C ILE A 567 9.57 -48.26 10.63
N ASN A 568 10.04 -49.34 11.25
CA ASN A 568 9.30 -50.60 11.31
C ASN A 568 7.95 -50.46 12.02
N ASP A 569 7.89 -49.71 13.12
CA ASP A 569 6.65 -49.42 13.85
C ASP A 569 5.72 -48.50 13.02
N ALA A 570 6.27 -47.47 12.38
CA ALA A 570 5.52 -46.56 11.48
C ALA A 570 5.07 -47.22 10.16
N CYS A 571 5.65 -48.34 9.77
CA CYS A 571 5.20 -49.17 8.64
C CYS A 571 4.13 -50.21 9.02
N SER A 572 3.60 -50.19 10.25
CA SER A 572 2.41 -50.96 10.60
C SER A 572 1.19 -50.50 9.77
N PRO A 573 0.39 -51.41 9.19
CA PRO A 573 -0.40 -51.11 8.01
C PRO A 573 -1.79 -50.50 8.29
N GLU A 574 -1.85 -49.27 8.80
CA GLU A 574 -3.11 -48.50 8.90
C GLU A 574 -2.89 -46.99 8.68
N GLY A 575 -3.18 -46.50 7.46
CA GLY A 575 -3.18 -45.06 7.12
C GLY A 575 -2.13 -44.62 6.09
N THR A 576 -2.42 -44.79 4.80
CA THR A 576 -1.58 -44.29 3.70
C THR A 576 -1.61 -42.77 3.59
N HIS A 577 -0.65 -42.08 4.21
CA HIS A 577 -0.36 -40.66 3.95
C HIS A 577 0.98 -40.50 3.24
N ILE A 578 0.96 -40.52 1.89
CA ILE A 578 2.09 -40.06 1.07
C ILE A 578 2.08 -38.53 1.05
N LEU A 579 2.50 -37.95 2.17
CA LEU A 579 3.07 -36.61 2.26
C LEU A 579 4.52 -36.84 2.68
N THR A 580 5.47 -36.48 1.82
CA THR A 580 6.86 -36.95 1.87
C THR A 580 7.49 -36.78 3.26
N ALA A 581 8.27 -37.76 3.70
CA ALA A 581 8.92 -37.73 5.02
C ALA A 581 9.71 -36.43 5.24
N ASP A 582 10.34 -35.90 4.20
CA ASP A 582 11.05 -34.61 4.22
C ASP A 582 10.16 -33.39 4.50
N PHE A 583 8.88 -33.40 4.14
CA PHE A 583 7.95 -32.32 4.47
C PHE A 583 7.67 -32.30 5.99
N TYR A 584 7.35 -33.45 6.58
CA TYR A 584 7.15 -33.54 8.02
C TYR A 584 8.45 -33.32 8.80
N ARG A 585 9.59 -33.84 8.31
CA ARG A 585 10.92 -33.59 8.88
C ARG A 585 11.29 -32.11 8.85
N THR A 586 11.04 -31.42 7.73
CA THR A 586 11.29 -29.98 7.58
C THR A 586 10.36 -29.17 8.47
N LYS A 587 9.07 -29.51 8.52
CA LYS A 587 8.09 -28.82 9.39
C LYS A 587 8.39 -29.04 10.87
N ALA A 588 8.78 -30.25 11.27
CA ALA A 588 9.25 -30.55 12.62
C ALA A 588 10.52 -29.77 12.95
N PHE A 589 11.51 -29.75 12.05
CA PHE A 589 12.75 -29.00 12.23
C PHE A 589 12.52 -27.47 12.34
N ILE A 590 11.60 -26.91 11.54
CA ILE A 590 11.20 -25.50 11.64
C ILE A 590 10.52 -25.23 13.00
N ASN A 591 9.57 -26.06 13.42
CA ASN A 591 8.91 -25.92 14.72
C ASN A 591 9.90 -26.06 15.88
N ILE A 592 10.83 -27.02 15.82
CA ILE A 592 11.88 -27.22 16.83
C ILE A 592 12.83 -26.02 16.86
N LYS A 593 13.23 -25.48 15.71
CA LYS A 593 14.05 -24.25 15.65
C LYS A 593 13.30 -23.03 16.20
N GLN A 594 12.00 -22.91 15.93
CA GLN A 594 11.17 -21.81 16.42
C GLN A 594 10.97 -21.88 17.94
N THR A 595 10.69 -23.07 18.49
CA THR A 595 10.60 -23.29 19.94
C THR A 595 11.96 -23.11 20.61
N LEU A 596 13.06 -23.54 20.00
CA LEU A 596 14.42 -23.32 20.51
C LEU A 596 14.74 -21.81 20.58
N MET A 597 14.50 -21.02 19.53
CA MET A 597 14.68 -19.56 19.57
C MET A 597 13.78 -18.88 20.61
N GLN A 598 12.56 -19.38 20.82
CA GLN A 598 11.68 -18.89 21.87
C GLN A 598 12.22 -19.22 23.27
N CYS A 599 12.67 -20.45 23.51
CA CYS A 599 13.29 -20.85 24.77
C CYS A 599 14.60 -20.10 25.05
N GLU A 600 15.43 -19.84 24.03
CA GLU A 600 16.63 -18.98 24.14
C GLU A 600 16.25 -17.56 24.55
N PHE A 601 15.21 -16.98 23.94
CA PHE A 601 14.71 -15.64 24.31
C PHE A 601 14.15 -15.59 25.74
N GLU A 602 13.37 -16.60 26.15
CA GLU A 602 12.83 -16.70 27.51
C GLU A 602 13.92 -16.95 28.56
N LEU A 603 14.96 -17.70 28.21
CA LEU A 603 16.15 -17.94 29.04
C LEU A 603 17.00 -16.68 29.19
N GLU A 604 17.27 -15.95 28.11
CA GLU A 604 18.05 -14.70 28.15
C GLU A 604 17.27 -13.60 28.89
N GLN A 605 15.95 -13.53 28.72
CA GLN A 605 15.08 -12.65 29.50
C GLN A 605 15.06 -13.04 31.00
N SER A 606 15.20 -14.33 31.32
CA SER A 606 15.26 -14.82 32.71
C SER A 606 16.62 -14.53 33.35
N ARG A 607 17.74 -14.77 32.64
CA ARG A 607 19.09 -14.34 33.04
C ARG A 607 19.18 -12.84 33.28
N LYS A 608 18.47 -12.03 32.49
CA LYS A 608 18.41 -10.59 32.72
C LYS A 608 17.71 -10.27 34.05
N ARG A 609 16.54 -10.86 34.32
CA ARG A 609 15.85 -10.70 35.62
C ARG A 609 16.71 -11.18 36.79
N GLU A 610 17.45 -12.28 36.62
CA GLU A 610 18.38 -12.81 37.61
C GLU A 610 19.50 -11.81 37.93
N LYS A 611 20.13 -11.21 36.91
CA LYS A 611 21.13 -10.14 37.09
C LYS A 611 20.53 -8.90 37.77
N ASP A 612 19.36 -8.45 37.31
CA ASP A 612 18.66 -7.28 37.88
C ASP A 612 18.30 -7.50 39.37
N LEU A 613 17.81 -8.70 39.72
CA LEU A 613 17.52 -9.10 41.11
C LEU A 613 18.79 -9.30 41.95
N SER A 614 19.86 -9.87 41.39
CA SER A 614 21.14 -10.03 42.10
C SER A 614 21.76 -8.67 42.46
N ALA A 615 21.66 -7.68 41.58
CA ALA A 615 22.06 -6.31 41.87
C ALA A 615 21.20 -5.70 42.99
N GLN A 616 19.87 -5.87 42.92
CA GLN A 616 18.95 -5.40 43.98
C GLN A 616 19.22 -6.04 45.34
N VAL A 617 19.58 -7.33 45.38
CA VAL A 617 19.97 -8.04 46.62
C VAL A 617 21.31 -7.55 47.16
N ALA A 618 22.28 -7.19 46.29
CA ALA A 618 23.53 -6.58 46.71
C ALA A 618 23.32 -5.18 47.31
N ASP A 619 22.47 -4.34 46.69
CA ASP A 619 22.10 -3.03 47.21
C ASP A 619 21.34 -3.13 48.55
N GLN A 620 20.31 -3.97 48.64
CA GLN A 620 19.62 -4.23 49.92
C GLN A 620 20.57 -4.80 50.98
N GLY A 621 21.56 -5.60 50.58
CA GLY A 621 22.63 -6.08 51.45
C GLY A 621 23.49 -4.94 52.02
N ARG A 622 23.87 -3.96 51.19
CA ARG A 622 24.58 -2.74 51.62
C ARG A 622 23.74 -1.87 52.54
N GLU A 623 22.49 -1.59 52.18
CA GLU A 623 21.56 -0.78 52.99
C GLU A 623 21.33 -1.42 54.36
N LEU A 624 21.12 -2.74 54.40
CA LEU A 624 20.93 -3.51 55.63
C LEU A 624 22.21 -3.56 56.49
N LEU A 625 23.39 -3.56 55.88
CA LEU A 625 24.68 -3.46 56.59
C LEU A 625 24.86 -2.05 57.19
N ALA A 626 24.57 -1.00 56.43
CA ALA A 626 24.59 0.39 56.92
C ALA A 626 23.58 0.61 58.06
N ALA A 627 22.34 0.13 57.93
CA ALA A 627 21.32 0.23 58.96
C ALA A 627 21.71 -0.55 60.24
N LYS A 628 22.29 -1.76 60.11
CA LYS A 628 22.84 -2.51 61.26
C LYS A 628 23.97 -1.75 61.95
N ALA A 629 24.86 -1.12 61.20
CA ALA A 629 25.96 -0.34 61.77
C ALA A 629 25.47 0.92 62.48
N GLN A 630 24.46 1.61 61.93
CA GLN A 630 23.81 2.74 62.60
C GLN A 630 23.13 2.30 63.91
N LEU A 631 22.43 1.17 63.92
CA LEU A 631 21.82 0.62 65.14
C LEU A 631 22.87 0.22 66.18
N SER A 632 23.91 -0.53 65.79
CA SER A 632 24.99 -0.95 66.68
C SER A 632 25.84 0.23 67.20
N ALA A 633 25.90 1.33 66.44
CA ALA A 633 26.52 2.59 66.85
C ALA A 633 25.65 3.42 67.80
N LEU A 634 24.33 3.19 67.89
CA LEU A 634 23.47 3.80 68.93
C LEU A 634 23.67 3.12 70.30
N ASP A 635 24.04 1.83 70.31
CA ASP A 635 24.38 1.08 71.53
C ASP A 635 25.81 1.37 72.05
N LYS A 636 26.54 2.33 71.44
CA LYS A 636 27.96 2.62 71.74
C LYS A 636 28.20 4.12 71.87
N GLU A 637 29.14 4.51 72.73
CA GLU A 637 29.41 5.92 73.00
C GLU A 637 30.56 6.49 72.13
N GLY A 638 30.29 7.66 71.52
CA GLY A 638 31.29 8.55 70.94
C GLY A 638 32.28 7.92 69.95
N ALA A 639 33.52 7.69 70.41
CA ALA A 639 34.61 7.28 69.55
C ALA A 639 34.45 5.87 68.96
N ASP A 640 33.78 4.95 69.68
CA ASP A 640 33.63 3.57 69.22
C ASP A 640 32.42 3.39 68.28
N ALA A 641 31.35 4.16 68.49
CA ALA A 641 30.29 4.32 67.49
C ALA A 641 30.83 4.83 66.14
N LEU A 642 31.72 5.84 66.18
CA LEU A 642 32.39 6.37 64.98
C LEU A 642 33.37 5.40 64.33
N LYS A 643 33.97 4.45 65.07
CA LYS A 643 34.78 3.36 64.47
C LYS A 643 33.89 2.36 63.75
N GLU A 644 32.74 2.01 64.33
CA GLU A 644 31.86 1.00 63.76
C GLU A 644 31.23 1.45 62.44
N ILE A 645 30.67 2.66 62.37
CA ILE A 645 30.15 3.23 61.13
C ILE A 645 31.25 3.30 60.05
N LYS A 646 32.46 3.74 60.42
CA LYS A 646 33.60 3.74 59.48
C LYS A 646 33.99 2.32 59.03
N SER A 647 33.83 1.30 59.86
CA SER A 647 34.11 -0.08 59.49
C SER A 647 33.08 -0.62 58.49
N SER A 648 31.78 -0.32 58.66
CA SER A 648 30.76 -0.65 57.66
C SER A 648 30.94 0.12 56.35
N ASP A 649 31.29 1.41 56.44
CA ASP A 649 31.52 2.24 55.26
C ASP A 649 32.70 1.69 54.43
N VAL A 650 33.79 1.26 55.07
CA VAL A 650 34.92 0.61 54.40
C VAL A 650 34.50 -0.69 53.71
N VAL A 651 33.66 -1.52 54.35
CA VAL A 651 33.14 -2.75 53.74
C VAL A 651 32.24 -2.42 52.53
N ILE A 652 31.31 -1.48 52.65
CA ILE A 652 30.41 -1.05 51.57
C ILE A 652 31.21 -0.45 50.40
N ILE A 653 32.21 0.38 50.67
CA ILE A 653 33.12 0.94 49.66
C ILE A 653 33.94 -0.17 48.98
N SER A 654 34.32 -1.24 49.70
CA SER A 654 35.03 -2.38 49.09
C SER A 654 34.13 -3.21 48.17
N SER A 655 32.87 -3.45 48.55
CA SER A 655 31.84 -4.10 47.72
C SER A 655 31.60 -3.32 46.42
N LEU A 656 31.33 -2.01 46.54
CA LEU A 656 31.07 -1.14 45.38
C LEU A 656 32.27 -1.03 44.43
N LYS A 657 33.50 -1.09 44.95
CA LYS A 657 34.70 -1.17 44.10
C LYS A 657 34.78 -2.50 43.36
N SER A 658 34.54 -3.62 44.05
CA SER A 658 34.57 -4.95 43.43
C SER A 658 33.55 -5.09 42.30
N GLU A 659 32.33 -4.54 42.47
CA GLU A 659 31.31 -4.52 41.42
C GLU A 659 31.66 -3.60 40.27
N LEU A 660 32.24 -2.42 40.56
CA LEU A 660 32.67 -1.46 39.54
C LEU A 660 33.85 -1.98 38.70
N ASP A 661 34.79 -2.70 39.31
CA ASP A 661 35.90 -3.33 38.60
C ASP A 661 35.45 -4.59 37.81
N HIS A 662 34.53 -5.40 38.35
CA HIS A 662 33.91 -6.48 37.59
C HIS A 662 33.06 -5.99 36.40
N ALA A 663 32.33 -4.88 36.55
CA ALA A 663 31.60 -4.25 35.45
C ALA A 663 32.53 -3.69 34.36
N ARG A 664 33.72 -3.19 34.73
CA ARG A 664 34.78 -2.80 33.78
C ARG A 664 35.36 -4.00 33.04
N GLU A 665 35.56 -5.12 33.74
CA GLU A 665 36.03 -6.37 33.16
C GLU A 665 35.03 -6.94 32.14
N GLN A 666 33.74 -7.02 32.50
CA GLN A 666 32.67 -7.38 31.56
C GLN A 666 32.62 -6.45 30.34
N LEU A 667 32.73 -5.13 30.54
CA LEU A 667 32.75 -4.16 29.43
C LEU A 667 33.97 -4.37 28.52
N SER A 668 35.15 -4.60 29.10
CA SER A 668 36.39 -4.89 28.35
C SER A 668 36.27 -6.18 27.55
N TYR A 669 35.69 -7.23 28.15
CA TYR A 669 35.39 -8.49 27.48
C TYR A 669 34.44 -8.27 26.29
N CYS A 670 33.30 -7.63 26.50
CA CYS A 670 32.32 -7.35 25.43
C CYS A 670 32.90 -6.50 24.29
N ILE A 671 33.80 -5.56 24.57
CA ILE A 671 34.54 -4.82 23.54
C ILE A 671 35.46 -5.76 22.76
N SER A 672 36.23 -6.62 23.44
CA SER A 672 37.13 -7.58 22.77
C SER A 672 36.38 -8.62 21.94
N GLU A 673 35.21 -9.08 22.39
CA GLU A 673 34.36 -10.01 21.63
C GLU A 673 33.77 -9.32 20.39
N ARG A 674 33.26 -8.09 20.53
CA ARG A 674 32.81 -7.28 19.39
C ARG A 674 33.92 -7.08 18.36
N ASP A 675 35.15 -6.79 18.81
CA ASP A 675 36.29 -6.55 17.94
C ASP A 675 36.73 -7.85 17.23
N ALA A 676 36.66 -8.99 17.91
CA ALA A 676 36.85 -10.31 17.32
C ALA A 676 35.76 -10.65 16.30
N GLN A 677 34.48 -10.45 16.62
CA GLN A 677 33.35 -10.66 15.69
C GLN A 677 33.46 -9.74 14.46
N GLN A 678 33.83 -8.47 14.64
CA GLN A 678 34.08 -7.53 13.55
C GLN A 678 35.26 -7.99 12.67
N THR A 679 36.34 -8.49 13.27
CA THR A 679 37.49 -9.03 12.53
C THR A 679 37.13 -10.30 11.76
N GLN A 680 36.37 -11.21 12.36
CA GLN A 680 35.85 -12.42 11.71
C GLN A 680 34.90 -12.08 10.54
N LEU A 681 34.03 -11.07 10.70
CA LEU A 681 33.17 -10.59 9.62
C LEU A 681 33.98 -10.00 8.46
N VAL A 682 35.06 -9.27 8.75
CA VAL A 682 35.99 -8.76 7.72
C VAL A 682 36.75 -9.91 7.04
N GLU A 683 37.23 -10.92 7.76
CA GLU A 683 37.82 -12.14 7.15
C GLU A 683 36.80 -12.88 6.28
N ALA A 684 35.56 -13.04 6.75
CA ALA A 684 34.47 -13.69 6.00
C ALA A 684 34.10 -12.92 4.73
N LEU A 685 34.06 -11.58 4.78
CA LEU A 685 33.81 -10.76 3.60
C LEU A 685 34.99 -10.81 2.62
N LEU A 686 36.23 -10.70 3.10
CA LEU A 686 37.44 -10.80 2.25
C LEU A 686 37.61 -12.20 1.62
N THR A 687 37.25 -13.27 2.32
CA THR A 687 37.27 -14.63 1.77
C THR A 687 36.12 -14.86 0.79
N LYS A 688 34.91 -14.34 1.07
CA LYS A 688 33.79 -14.33 0.10
C LYS A 688 34.13 -13.52 -1.16
N ASP A 689 34.86 -12.42 -1.05
CA ASP A 689 35.28 -11.61 -2.20
C ASP A 689 36.46 -12.24 -2.97
N LYS A 690 37.37 -12.97 -2.29
CA LYS A 690 38.35 -13.85 -2.95
C LYS A 690 37.67 -14.98 -3.72
N LEU A 691 36.74 -15.70 -3.09
CA LEU A 691 35.97 -16.77 -3.73
C LEU A 691 35.14 -16.24 -4.92
N ARG A 692 34.63 -15.01 -4.86
CA ARG A 692 34.00 -14.36 -6.02
C ARG A 692 35.00 -14.13 -7.16
N LYS A 693 36.21 -13.67 -6.87
CA LYS A 693 37.27 -13.55 -7.89
C LYS A 693 37.70 -14.90 -8.44
N GLU A 694 37.92 -15.91 -7.60
CA GLU A 694 38.28 -17.26 -8.02
C GLU A 694 37.18 -17.92 -8.88
N VAL A 695 35.90 -17.58 -8.65
CA VAL A 695 34.77 -17.99 -9.51
C VAL A 695 34.70 -17.19 -10.81
N GLU A 696 35.01 -15.89 -10.80
CA GLU A 696 35.00 -15.05 -12.02
C GLU A 696 36.21 -15.37 -12.91
N GLU A 697 37.42 -15.42 -12.35
CA GLU A 697 38.65 -15.90 -13.00
C GLU A 697 38.48 -17.37 -13.47
N GLY A 698 37.74 -18.18 -12.71
CA GLY A 698 37.35 -19.54 -13.11
C GLY A 698 36.40 -19.57 -14.31
N ARG A 699 35.45 -18.63 -14.41
CA ARG A 699 34.59 -18.43 -15.59
C ARG A 699 35.39 -17.93 -16.78
N GLU A 700 36.21 -16.89 -16.61
CA GLU A 700 37.06 -16.35 -17.67
C GLU A 700 37.99 -17.44 -18.22
N LEU A 701 38.60 -18.26 -17.37
CA LEU A 701 39.38 -19.42 -17.80
C LEU A 701 38.52 -20.45 -18.54
N GLN A 702 37.31 -20.75 -18.06
CA GLN A 702 36.41 -21.72 -18.70
C GLN A 702 35.93 -21.24 -20.09
N ASP A 703 35.60 -19.96 -20.24
CA ASP A 703 35.20 -19.32 -21.50
C ASP A 703 36.39 -19.17 -22.48
N ILE A 704 37.61 -18.97 -21.96
CA ILE A 704 38.85 -19.00 -22.76
C ILE A 704 39.22 -20.43 -23.19
N THR A 705 38.90 -21.45 -22.40
CA THR A 705 39.12 -22.88 -22.74
C THR A 705 37.92 -23.57 -23.39
N GLY A 706 37.15 -22.82 -24.20
CA GLY A 706 36.00 -23.34 -24.94
C GLY A 706 36.33 -24.44 -25.96
N GLY A 707 36.34 -25.70 -25.52
CA GLY A 707 36.36 -26.89 -26.39
C GLY A 707 37.62 -27.75 -26.30
N GLY A 708 37.66 -28.69 -25.35
CA GLY A 708 38.69 -29.74 -25.27
C GLY A 708 38.30 -30.86 -24.30
N GLU A 709 38.55 -32.11 -24.67
CA GLU A 709 38.34 -33.28 -23.81
C GLU A 709 39.58 -33.56 -22.94
N GLY A 710 39.37 -34.08 -21.73
CA GLY A 710 40.41 -34.42 -20.75
C GLY A 710 40.77 -33.27 -19.78
N ASP A 711 41.24 -33.52 -18.57
CA ASP A 711 41.47 -34.80 -17.86
C ASP A 711 41.32 -34.60 -16.33
N ALA A 712 41.32 -35.68 -15.55
CA ALA A 712 40.96 -35.68 -14.13
C ALA A 712 41.96 -34.92 -13.22
N SER A 713 41.50 -33.82 -12.59
CA SER A 713 42.26 -33.14 -11.53
C SER A 713 41.40 -32.40 -10.47
N ASP A 714 40.25 -31.86 -10.84
CA ASP A 714 39.56 -30.84 -10.02
C ASP A 714 38.86 -31.37 -8.75
N GLY A 715 38.47 -32.65 -8.73
CA GLY A 715 37.80 -33.26 -7.57
C GLY A 715 38.63 -33.21 -6.27
N SER A 716 39.94 -33.39 -6.37
CA SER A 716 40.84 -33.45 -5.19
C SER A 716 40.88 -32.13 -4.42
N LYS A 717 40.84 -30.99 -5.11
CA LYS A 717 40.87 -29.66 -4.48
C LYS A 717 39.58 -29.35 -3.72
N LYS A 718 38.43 -29.78 -4.28
CA LYS A 718 37.12 -29.65 -3.63
C LYS A 718 37.00 -30.57 -2.42
N GLY A 719 37.56 -31.78 -2.49
CA GLY A 719 37.71 -32.68 -1.35
C GLY A 719 38.51 -32.04 -0.20
N GLU A 720 39.74 -31.58 -0.48
CA GLU A 720 40.57 -30.87 0.51
C GLU A 720 39.88 -29.65 1.12
N LEU A 721 39.13 -28.88 0.32
CA LEU A 721 38.44 -27.68 0.80
C LEU A 721 37.31 -28.05 1.78
N ILE A 722 36.53 -29.08 1.48
CA ILE A 722 35.49 -29.62 2.36
C ILE A 722 36.10 -30.19 3.64
N GLU A 723 37.25 -30.86 3.56
CA GLU A 723 37.94 -31.43 4.72
C GLU A 723 38.57 -30.35 5.62
N LYS A 724 39.18 -29.31 5.02
CA LYS A 724 39.65 -28.11 5.74
C LYS A 724 38.50 -27.38 6.44
N LEU A 725 37.34 -27.26 5.78
CA LEU A 725 36.12 -26.69 6.40
C LEU A 725 35.59 -27.57 7.55
N ARG A 726 35.55 -28.89 7.37
CA ARG A 726 35.15 -29.84 8.44
C ARG A 726 36.08 -29.79 9.64
N ASN A 727 37.39 -29.66 9.42
CA ASN A 727 38.37 -29.58 10.50
C ASN A 727 38.34 -28.22 11.21
N ARG A 728 38.19 -27.09 10.50
CA ARG A 728 37.98 -25.76 11.12
C ARG A 728 36.66 -25.70 11.90
N LEU A 729 35.61 -26.41 11.47
CA LEU A 729 34.37 -26.60 12.23
C LEU A 729 34.53 -27.50 13.48
N ARG A 730 35.45 -28.47 13.43
CA ARG A 730 35.79 -29.33 14.58
C ARG A 730 36.56 -28.54 15.63
N GLU A 731 37.57 -27.79 15.19
CA GLU A 731 38.37 -26.86 15.99
C GLU A 731 37.50 -25.80 16.70
N ILE A 732 36.52 -25.19 16.00
CA ILE A 732 35.52 -24.29 16.60
C ILE A 732 34.67 -25.01 17.66
N ARG A 733 34.30 -26.28 17.44
CA ARG A 733 33.54 -27.06 18.43
C ARG A 733 34.37 -27.41 19.66
N GLU A 734 35.62 -27.82 19.46
CA GLU A 734 36.55 -28.17 20.54
C GLU A 734 36.89 -26.93 21.40
N VAL A 735 37.13 -25.78 20.78
CA VAL A 735 37.24 -24.48 21.48
C VAL A 735 35.95 -24.16 22.25
N SER A 736 34.78 -24.33 21.63
CA SER A 736 33.48 -24.07 22.31
C SER A 736 33.22 -25.01 23.50
N VAL A 737 33.72 -26.26 23.47
CA VAL A 737 33.67 -27.19 24.60
C VAL A 737 34.66 -26.79 25.69
N PHE A 738 35.89 -26.40 25.31
CA PHE A 738 36.91 -25.90 26.24
C PHE A 738 36.45 -24.65 27.01
N TYR A 739 35.76 -23.73 26.33
CA TYR A 739 35.09 -22.59 26.98
C TYR A 739 33.97 -23.02 27.95
N ARG A 740 33.30 -24.16 27.74
CA ARG A 740 32.30 -24.67 28.68
C ARG A 740 32.95 -25.12 29.99
N THR A 741 34.07 -25.85 29.91
CA THR A 741 34.86 -26.28 31.09
C THR A 741 35.52 -25.12 31.83
N ILE A 742 35.85 -24.02 31.15
CA ILE A 742 36.40 -22.81 31.81
C ILE A 742 35.31 -21.99 32.52
N MET A 743 34.08 -21.96 31.98
CA MET A 743 32.95 -21.22 32.57
C MET A 743 32.23 -21.98 33.70
N PHE A 744 32.39 -23.31 33.75
CA PHE A 744 31.86 -24.19 34.81
C PHE A 744 32.99 -25.14 35.23
N GLY A 745 33.67 -24.78 36.33
CA GLY A 745 34.87 -25.48 36.79
C GLY A 745 34.63 -26.90 37.30
N ASP A 746 35.73 -27.63 37.53
CA ASP A 746 35.75 -29.06 37.84
C ASP A 746 34.84 -29.46 39.02
N GLU A 747 33.86 -30.32 38.76
CA GLU A 747 33.36 -31.29 39.73
C GLU A 747 33.90 -32.67 39.33
N ASP A 748 34.81 -33.22 40.15
CA ASP A 748 35.37 -34.57 39.97
C ASP A 748 34.29 -35.65 40.14
N ASP A 749 34.02 -36.42 39.09
CA ASP A 749 33.89 -37.88 39.27
C ASP A 749 34.35 -38.66 38.02
N GLN A 750 34.97 -39.83 38.23
CA GLN A 750 35.70 -40.56 37.20
C GLN A 750 34.92 -41.75 36.64
N VAL A 751 34.68 -41.77 35.32
CA VAL A 751 34.63 -43.03 34.55
C VAL A 751 35.34 -42.87 33.20
N VAL A 752 36.55 -43.42 33.09
CA VAL A 752 37.26 -43.56 31.81
C VAL A 752 36.94 -44.91 31.19
N VAL A 753 36.37 -44.93 29.98
CA VAL A 753 36.29 -46.12 29.11
C VAL A 753 36.67 -45.73 27.67
N PRO A 754 37.79 -46.24 27.12
CA PRO A 754 38.20 -45.98 25.75
C PRO A 754 37.68 -47.08 24.78
N VAL A 755 37.17 -46.70 23.60
CA VAL A 755 36.89 -47.64 22.50
C VAL A 755 37.24 -47.03 21.13
N ASP A 756 38.37 -47.49 20.60
CA ASP A 756 38.78 -47.69 19.21
C ASP A 756 38.20 -46.84 18.05
N ASP A 757 39.10 -46.11 17.38
CA ASP A 757 39.02 -45.83 15.94
C ASP A 757 38.99 -47.13 15.12
N LYS A 758 38.03 -47.28 14.19
CA LYS A 758 38.22 -48.10 12.98
C LYS A 758 37.61 -47.49 11.72
N LEU A 759 38.47 -47.40 10.71
CA LEU A 759 38.13 -47.12 9.31
C LEU A 759 37.24 -48.23 8.73
N SER A 760 36.30 -47.85 7.88
CA SER A 760 35.88 -48.68 6.74
C SER A 760 35.78 -47.81 5.50
N VAL A 761 36.57 -48.16 4.48
CA VAL A 761 36.31 -47.75 3.09
C VAL A 761 35.13 -48.60 2.58
N GLY A 762 34.34 -48.07 1.65
CA GLY A 762 33.12 -48.72 1.17
C GLY A 762 32.59 -48.07 -0.10
N ASP A 763 33.32 -48.33 -1.19
CA ASP A 763 32.95 -48.41 -2.61
C ASP A 763 32.05 -47.36 -3.29
N GLU A 764 32.49 -46.99 -4.50
CA GLU A 764 31.71 -46.32 -5.53
C GLU A 764 30.75 -47.33 -6.19
N ASP A 765 29.46 -47.03 -6.27
CA ASP A 765 28.71 -46.97 -7.55
C ASP A 765 27.22 -46.70 -7.31
N ASP A 766 26.71 -45.60 -7.90
CA ASP A 766 25.48 -45.65 -8.69
C ASP A 766 25.39 -44.36 -9.53
N ARG A 767 25.41 -44.51 -10.86
CA ARG A 767 25.43 -43.37 -11.80
C ARG A 767 24.10 -43.21 -12.52
N GLN A 768 23.68 -41.95 -12.65
CA GLN A 768 22.86 -41.40 -13.75
C GLN A 768 21.47 -42.02 -13.99
N LEU A 769 20.42 -41.21 -13.81
CA LEU A 769 19.27 -41.25 -14.72
C LEU A 769 18.70 -39.85 -14.97
N PHE A 770 18.45 -39.58 -16.26
CA PHE A 770 17.74 -38.46 -16.89
C PHE A 770 18.22 -37.01 -16.68
N ALA A 771 18.28 -36.33 -17.83
CA ALA A 771 18.37 -34.88 -17.99
C ALA A 771 17.12 -34.38 -18.77
N ASP A 772 17.18 -33.14 -19.23
CA ASP A 772 16.26 -32.45 -20.14
C ASP A 772 14.85 -32.10 -19.64
N LEU A 773 14.59 -30.78 -19.50
CA LEU A 773 13.44 -30.10 -20.10
C LEU A 773 13.55 -28.56 -20.01
N ALA A 774 13.66 -27.90 -21.18
CA ALA A 774 13.49 -26.46 -21.48
C ALA A 774 14.34 -25.40 -20.70
N GLY A 775 14.77 -24.27 -21.28
CA GLY A 775 14.72 -23.80 -22.67
C GLY A 775 13.77 -22.62 -22.91
N GLU A 776 14.32 -21.42 -23.14
CA GLU A 776 13.73 -20.22 -23.79
C GLU A 776 12.39 -19.66 -23.23
N ASN A 777 12.07 -18.37 -23.11
CA ASN A 777 12.60 -17.04 -23.43
C ASN A 777 11.75 -16.05 -22.54
N THR A 778 11.92 -14.72 -22.40
CA THR A 778 12.23 -13.63 -23.35
C THR A 778 12.89 -12.42 -22.65
N ASN A 779 13.42 -11.50 -23.47
CA ASN A 779 14.04 -10.22 -23.09
C ASN A 779 13.07 -9.18 -22.47
N ALA A 780 13.59 -8.30 -21.60
CA ALA A 780 13.14 -6.91 -21.45
C ALA A 780 14.19 -6.01 -20.73
N ALA A 781 14.00 -4.69 -20.82
CA ALA A 781 14.64 -3.63 -20.02
C ALA A 781 16.17 -3.44 -20.12
N THR A 782 16.58 -2.65 -21.12
CA THR A 782 17.74 -1.75 -21.01
C THR A 782 17.52 -0.71 -19.91
N ASP A 783 18.58 -0.30 -19.20
CA ASP A 783 18.64 1.06 -18.64
C ASP A 783 20.08 1.59 -18.58
N SER A 784 20.25 2.91 -18.53
CA SER A 784 21.56 3.61 -18.63
C SER A 784 21.85 4.50 -17.42
N PRO A 785 23.13 4.79 -17.11
CA PRO A 785 23.51 5.39 -15.84
C PRO A 785 23.20 6.89 -15.74
N LEU A 786 22.79 7.32 -14.55
CA LEU A 786 22.67 8.73 -14.17
C LEU A 786 23.99 9.26 -13.56
N HIS A 787 24.35 10.48 -13.92
CA HIS A 787 25.34 11.31 -13.21
C HIS A 787 24.64 12.56 -12.63
N PRO A 788 25.18 13.22 -11.58
CA PRO A 788 24.42 14.15 -10.76
C PRO A 788 24.69 15.64 -11.04
N GLU A 789 23.63 16.45 -10.88
CA GLU A 789 23.60 17.91 -10.69
C GLU A 789 22.12 18.23 -10.27
N ASP A 790 21.77 19.24 -9.47
CA ASP A 790 22.55 20.26 -8.76
C ASP A 790 21.79 20.75 -7.50
N ILE A 791 22.44 21.47 -6.57
CA ILE A 791 21.83 21.93 -5.30
C ILE A 791 21.41 23.41 -5.37
N VAL A 792 20.11 23.71 -5.26
CA VAL A 792 19.59 25.09 -5.21
C VAL A 792 18.57 25.28 -4.07
N PHE A 793 18.87 26.24 -3.17
CA PHE A 793 17.96 26.73 -2.13
C PHE A 793 17.09 27.91 -2.62
N PRO A 794 15.81 27.98 -2.23
CA PRO A 794 15.05 29.23 -2.12
C PRO A 794 14.82 29.68 -0.66
N PRO A 795 14.59 30.99 -0.39
CA PRO A 795 14.71 31.58 0.95
C PRO A 795 13.42 31.68 1.78
N SER A 796 13.57 31.93 3.08
CA SER A 796 12.46 32.16 4.04
C SER A 796 11.82 33.55 3.94
N ALA A 797 10.50 33.65 4.13
CA ALA A 797 9.80 34.93 4.26
C ALA A 797 8.58 34.89 5.23
N HIS A 798 8.69 35.70 6.29
CA HIS A 798 7.64 36.41 7.06
C HIS A 798 6.31 35.76 7.50
N LEU A 799 6.12 35.77 8.83
CA LEU A 799 4.84 35.71 9.55
C LEU A 799 3.97 36.97 9.35
N PRO A 800 2.65 36.85 9.52
CA PRO A 800 1.87 37.83 10.29
C PRO A 800 1.18 37.22 11.53
N ARG A 801 0.62 38.07 12.41
CA ARG A 801 0.08 37.68 13.74
C ARG A 801 -1.45 37.54 13.79
N ARG A 802 -1.88 36.61 14.66
CA ARG A 802 -3.15 36.49 15.43
C ARG A 802 -4.03 37.76 15.51
N PRO A 803 -5.37 37.58 15.63
CA PRO A 803 -5.96 37.59 16.99
C PRO A 803 -6.95 36.44 17.30
N LEU A 804 -7.30 36.31 18.58
CA LEU A 804 -8.31 35.38 19.11
C LEU A 804 -9.74 35.89 18.88
N LYS A 805 -10.72 34.97 18.84
CA LYS A 805 -12.01 35.15 19.54
C LYS A 805 -12.58 33.82 20.04
N ARG A 806 -13.63 33.88 20.85
CA ARG A 806 -14.16 32.80 21.71
C ARG A 806 -15.69 32.80 21.64
N GLY A 807 -16.30 31.62 21.54
CA GLY A 807 -17.67 31.37 22.02
C GLY A 807 -18.70 30.89 20.98
N GLU A 808 -19.65 30.10 21.50
CA GLU A 808 -21.06 30.00 21.10
C GLU A 808 -21.44 29.25 19.79
N SER A 809 -21.85 27.99 20.00
CA SER A 809 -23.01 27.35 19.35
C SER A 809 -24.32 27.84 20.04
N PRO A 810 -25.55 27.58 19.53
CA PRO A 810 -25.93 26.59 18.51
C PRO A 810 -26.88 27.08 17.40
N GLY A 811 -27.14 26.21 16.40
CA GLY A 811 -28.18 26.42 15.39
C GLY A 811 -28.41 25.19 14.49
N SER A 812 -29.53 24.49 14.72
CA SER A 812 -30.12 23.55 13.74
C SER A 812 -31.07 24.35 12.82
N PRO A 813 -31.36 23.94 11.57
CA PRO A 813 -32.43 22.94 11.39
C PRO A 813 -32.32 22.03 10.13
N MET A 814 -33.26 21.07 10.06
CA MET A 814 -33.85 20.44 8.86
C MET A 814 -32.95 19.72 7.82
N GLY A 815 -33.27 18.45 7.57
CA GLY A 815 -32.61 17.63 6.56
C GLY A 815 -33.32 16.30 6.28
N GLU A 816 -34.64 16.24 6.36
CA GLU A 816 -35.40 15.03 6.06
C GLU A 816 -35.33 14.67 4.56
N ARG A 817 -34.92 13.43 4.25
CA ARG A 817 -35.66 12.55 3.31
C ARG A 817 -35.20 11.10 3.38
N TRP A 818 -36.18 10.21 3.39
CA TRP A 818 -36.01 8.77 3.25
C TRP A 818 -35.93 8.34 1.77
N LEU A 819 -35.48 7.10 1.58
CA LEU A 819 -35.80 6.10 0.54
C LEU A 819 -36.85 6.46 -0.55
N THR A 820 -36.84 5.88 -1.77
CA THR A 820 -36.68 4.43 -2.06
C THR A 820 -36.54 4.12 -3.58
N ARG A 821 -35.94 2.97 -3.90
CA ARG A 821 -36.30 1.98 -4.96
C ARG A 821 -36.29 2.34 -6.47
N TRP A 822 -35.57 1.47 -7.21
CA TRP A 822 -35.98 0.75 -8.43
C TRP A 822 -36.55 1.55 -9.61
N ILE A 823 -35.69 1.80 -10.60
CA ILE A 823 -35.79 1.15 -11.93
C ILE A 823 -34.50 0.34 -12.12
#